data_AF-A0A4Q2U674-F1
#
_entry.id   AF-A0A4Q2U674-F1
#
_cell.length_a   1.000
_cell.length_b   1.000
_cell.length_c   1.000
_cell.angle_alpha   90.00
_cell.angle_beta   90.00
_cell.angle_gamma   90.00
#
_symmetry.space_group_name_H-M   'P 1'
#
loop_
_entity.id
_entity.type
_entity.pdbx_description
1 polymer ?
#
loop_
_entity_poly.entity_id
_entity_poly.type
_entity_poly.pdbx_seq_one_letter_code
_entity_poly.pdbx_strand_id
1 'polypeptide(L)'
;MEVFAMADDPAQPDQSLLDTTPYGAGPDASIADPQERAAVTHHSVTVNGAAIPYTARAGHLTTVDPLSAKPNASFFYVSYTADERPTAERPVTFFYNGGPGSSAVFLLLGSFAPRRIRTNLPDFTPPAPYTIEDNPDTLLDQTDLVFINPVGTGYSAAVAPKVNRDFWGVDPDAESIVGFIKRYLSAYDRWNSPKFLFGESYGTARSCVIGWKLHEDGVDLNGIVLQSSILDYSQTGNPVGLLPTLAADAWFHGRTAIVPPPPDLPAYMAEVRAFASGPYDPARRAFPKVDEAVLDALARDLGIDRNVLISWGLDVSAGNSIGLLFLTALLRDRGLAIGGYDGRATAVDTGIAATISPNAGSNDPTLTNVGGVYTAMWNQYLNDELKFTSTSPFTDLNDQTFQFWDFSHIDPTGAQKGKDADGNTVLYTAGDLAAAMALNPDLRVFQASGYYDSVTPFYQTELTLAAMPLLDTRARANLQIHTYPSGHMVYLDPGSRTAMKADLIGFYGSAVARATTNARLLAAITPFRSFIAYPPVRGPLEARDASARPWSVPELCAAYRWPKGLAGGGTIAIVELGGGWLLSDMEVFFGGLGQPLPSITDVSVDGSDNAPGGEADGEVALDIQVAAAAYYVATGQAATLRVYWAGNAPGAIAASIRRAAADGCDVCSISWGAAETVWERLETQTGTDFVANIEDAAMAATEAGMVVFAAAGDKDSSDGGGSPADVDLPAGCPSVVGCGGTRKTRGTETVWNDRPGDPAGDGTGGGFSRLFPMQDWQAGAPMGPGRLAPDVAAVADPETGYEVVVRGDRTVVGGTSAVAPLYAGLFAAFGRKLGFVTSRLWSNHLAFTDITAGDNGYFRARVGPDACTGLGVPIGDKIAALFEAPAMAEALAARADEAPAMPRGFSGRVVVEYCDGAAFSMEVG
;
A
#
# COMPACT_ATOMS: atom_id res chain seq x y z
N MET A 1 29.42 12.75 -18.76
CA MET A 1 27.94 12.80 -18.70
C MET A 1 27.57 12.32 -17.32
N GLU A 2 27.51 13.24 -16.37
CA GLU A 2 27.05 12.99 -15.01
C GLU A 2 25.53 12.92 -15.05
N VAL A 3 24.98 11.76 -14.74
CA VAL A 3 23.54 11.59 -14.51
C VAL A 3 23.37 11.79 -13.00
N PHE A 4 22.85 12.96 -12.61
CA PHE A 4 22.44 13.20 -11.23
C PHE A 4 21.24 12.33 -10.92
N ALA A 5 21.43 11.29 -10.10
CA ALA A 5 20.36 10.76 -9.28
C ALA A 5 20.11 11.80 -8.17
N MET A 6 19.08 12.65 -8.35
CA MET A 6 18.61 13.50 -7.26
C MET A 6 17.79 12.62 -6.33
N ALA A 7 18.41 12.16 -5.25
CA ALA A 7 17.69 11.95 -4.00
C ALA A 7 17.27 13.35 -3.51
N ASP A 8 15.98 13.56 -3.31
CA ASP A 8 15.43 14.84 -2.85
C ASP A 8 15.97 15.14 -1.44
N ASP A 9 16.86 16.13 -1.35
CA ASP A 9 17.49 16.67 -0.15
C ASP A 9 16.62 17.84 0.37
N PRO A 10 16.21 17.88 1.65
CA PRO A 10 15.30 18.92 2.14
C PRO A 10 16.05 20.25 2.34
N ALA A 11 16.20 21.01 1.23
CA ALA A 11 16.26 22.47 1.11
C ALA A 11 16.86 22.93 -0.23
N GLN A 12 16.50 22.32 -1.37
CA GLN A 12 16.90 22.90 -2.66
C GLN A 12 16.12 24.20 -2.94
N PRO A 13 16.79 25.28 -3.38
CA PRO A 13 16.10 26.50 -3.78
C PRO A 13 15.29 26.27 -5.05
N ASP A 14 14.20 27.02 -5.22
CA ASP A 14 13.41 27.04 -6.45
C ASP A 14 14.29 27.34 -7.67
N GLN A 15 14.04 26.61 -8.74
CA GLN A 15 14.74 26.68 -10.01
C GLN A 15 13.77 27.16 -11.09
N SER A 16 13.86 28.45 -11.46
CA SER A 16 13.06 29.00 -12.56
C SER A 16 13.57 28.52 -13.92
N LEU A 17 12.66 28.30 -14.87
CA LEU A 17 12.98 27.95 -16.25
C LEU A 17 12.40 28.96 -17.24
N LEU A 18 13.27 29.68 -17.94
CA LEU A 18 12.92 30.34 -19.19
C LEU A 18 13.19 29.38 -20.35
N ASP A 19 12.12 28.93 -20.99
CA ASP A 19 12.16 28.06 -22.16
C ASP A 19 11.96 28.89 -23.44
N THR A 20 13.01 28.90 -24.27
CA THR A 20 13.05 29.64 -25.54
C THR A 20 12.77 28.76 -26.75
N THR A 21 12.39 27.49 -26.54
CA THR A 21 12.10 26.55 -27.62
C THR A 21 10.74 26.89 -28.25
N PRO A 22 10.65 27.07 -29.58
CA PRO A 22 9.39 27.42 -30.23
C PRO A 22 8.55 26.16 -30.52
N TYR A 23 7.64 25.82 -29.62
CA TYR A 23 6.63 24.78 -29.82
C TYR A 23 5.48 25.30 -30.68
N GLY A 24 5.33 24.76 -31.89
CA GLY A 24 4.20 25.06 -32.78
C GLY A 24 3.11 24.00 -32.68
N ALA A 25 1.84 24.43 -32.69
CA ALA A 25 0.66 23.55 -32.59
C ALA A 25 0.08 23.10 -33.95
N GLY A 26 0.59 23.62 -35.07
CA GLY A 26 0.10 23.27 -36.41
C GLY A 26 0.43 21.83 -36.82
N PRO A 27 -0.27 21.25 -37.81
CA PRO A 27 -0.14 19.85 -38.22
C PRO A 27 1.27 19.47 -38.67
N ASP A 28 1.94 20.37 -39.40
CA ASP A 28 3.28 20.12 -39.96
C ASP A 28 4.41 20.69 -39.07
N ALA A 29 4.08 21.14 -37.85
CA ALA A 29 5.06 21.69 -36.93
C ALA A 29 5.86 20.58 -36.23
N SER A 30 7.12 20.89 -35.93
CA SER A 30 8.05 20.06 -35.16
C SER A 30 9.20 20.92 -34.60
N ILE A 31 9.91 20.40 -33.60
CA ILE A 31 11.15 20.98 -33.09
C ILE A 31 12.36 20.15 -33.54
N ALA A 32 13.54 20.77 -33.64
CA ALA A 32 14.76 20.08 -34.07
C ALA A 32 15.51 19.42 -32.89
N ASP A 33 15.66 20.15 -31.79
CA ASP A 33 16.50 19.75 -30.67
C ASP A 33 15.67 19.73 -29.37
N PRO A 34 15.08 18.59 -28.99
CA PRO A 34 14.33 18.51 -27.75
C PRO A 34 15.27 18.62 -26.53
N GLN A 35 14.82 19.33 -25.49
CA GLN A 35 15.52 19.42 -24.21
C GLN A 35 14.61 18.90 -23.11
N GLU A 36 15.17 18.09 -22.21
CA GLU A 36 14.49 17.69 -20.98
C GLU A 36 14.94 18.61 -19.85
N ARG A 37 14.11 19.61 -19.56
CA ARG A 37 14.33 20.61 -18.51
C ARG A 37 12.99 20.91 -17.86
N ALA A 38 13.03 21.25 -16.58
CA ALA A 38 11.86 21.70 -15.84
C ALA A 38 12.21 22.87 -14.92
N ALA A 39 11.25 23.77 -14.70
CA ALA A 39 11.23 24.57 -13.49
C ALA A 39 10.90 23.65 -12.31
N VAL A 40 11.55 23.85 -11.18
CA VAL A 40 11.34 23.09 -9.94
C VAL A 40 11.03 24.07 -8.84
N THR A 41 9.89 23.90 -8.17
CA THR A 41 9.45 24.80 -7.10
C THR A 41 8.93 24.00 -5.92
N HIS A 42 9.14 24.50 -4.70
CA HIS A 42 8.78 23.79 -3.46
C HIS A 42 7.69 24.54 -2.71
N HIS A 43 6.65 23.82 -2.31
CA HIS A 43 5.42 24.39 -1.76
C HIS A 43 4.87 23.51 -0.64
N SER A 44 3.76 23.92 -0.06
CA SER A 44 2.99 23.10 0.87
C SER A 44 1.50 23.35 0.71
N VAL A 45 0.70 22.29 0.85
CA VAL A 45 -0.77 22.36 0.88
C VAL A 45 -1.28 21.75 2.17
N THR A 46 -2.37 22.29 2.74
CA THR A 46 -3.01 21.71 3.93
C THR A 46 -4.23 20.89 3.52
N VAL A 47 -4.24 19.61 3.89
CA VAL A 47 -5.36 18.69 3.68
C VAL A 47 -5.74 18.07 5.02
N ASN A 48 -7.00 18.17 5.43
CA ASN A 48 -7.50 17.65 6.71
C ASN A 48 -6.68 18.10 7.94
N GLY A 49 -6.14 19.32 7.90
CA GLY A 49 -5.32 19.88 8.98
C GLY A 49 -3.85 19.43 8.99
N ALA A 50 -3.44 18.56 8.08
CA ALA A 50 -2.04 18.16 7.89
C ALA A 50 -1.41 18.93 6.73
N ALA A 51 -0.23 19.50 6.95
CA ALA A 51 0.57 20.10 5.90
C ALA A 51 1.28 19.00 5.10
N ILE A 52 1.24 19.11 3.78
CA ILE A 52 1.93 18.21 2.85
C ILE A 52 2.94 19.05 2.09
N PRO A 53 4.24 18.96 2.41
CA PRO A 53 5.28 19.55 1.58
C PRO A 53 5.33 18.83 0.23
N TYR A 54 5.49 19.59 -0.85
CA TYR A 54 5.56 19.03 -2.19
C TYR A 54 6.45 19.84 -3.13
N THR A 55 7.08 19.11 -4.05
CA THR A 55 7.81 19.63 -5.18
C THR A 55 6.94 19.64 -6.43
N ALA A 56 6.76 20.82 -7.03
CA ALA A 56 6.13 20.99 -8.32
C ALA A 56 7.18 21.12 -9.44
N ARG A 57 6.97 20.40 -10.53
CA ARG A 57 7.84 20.42 -11.73
C ARG A 57 7.03 20.79 -12.95
N ALA A 58 7.47 21.79 -13.72
CA ALA A 58 6.84 22.17 -14.98
C ALA A 58 7.91 22.20 -16.08
N GLY A 59 7.76 21.38 -17.12
CA GLY A 59 8.81 21.21 -18.12
C GLY A 59 8.53 20.11 -19.13
N HIS A 60 9.60 19.60 -19.75
CA HIS A 60 9.50 18.64 -20.84
C HIS A 60 10.22 17.32 -20.57
N LEU A 61 9.59 16.23 -21.03
CA LEU A 61 10.25 14.94 -21.25
C LEU A 61 10.18 14.57 -22.74
N THR A 62 11.18 13.85 -23.21
CA THR A 62 11.31 13.48 -24.63
C THR A 62 11.08 11.98 -24.79
N THR A 63 10.12 11.62 -25.63
CA THR A 63 9.88 10.22 -26.00
C THR A 63 10.78 9.82 -27.16
N VAL A 64 11.08 8.53 -27.23
CA VAL A 64 11.89 7.94 -28.31
C VAL A 64 11.05 6.93 -29.08
N ASP A 65 11.30 6.87 -30.39
CA ASP A 65 10.76 5.82 -31.24
C ASP A 65 11.39 4.48 -30.86
N PRO A 66 10.59 3.44 -30.54
CA PRO A 66 11.11 2.18 -30.00
C PRO A 66 11.96 1.38 -31.00
N LEU A 67 11.79 1.60 -32.31
CA LEU A 67 12.51 0.86 -33.34
C LEU A 67 13.84 1.53 -33.73
N SER A 68 13.84 2.85 -33.84
CA SER A 68 15.01 3.64 -34.26
C SER A 68 15.80 4.24 -33.09
N ALA A 69 15.24 4.22 -31.88
CA ALA A 69 15.76 4.86 -30.67
C ALA A 69 15.97 6.38 -30.81
N LYS A 70 15.39 7.02 -31.84
CA LYS A 70 15.49 8.46 -32.06
C LYS A 70 14.38 9.20 -31.31
N PRO A 71 14.63 10.42 -30.80
CA PRO A 71 13.58 11.28 -30.28
C PRO A 71 12.45 11.46 -31.30
N ASN A 72 11.20 11.40 -30.85
CA ASN A 72 10.03 11.55 -31.73
C ASN A 72 9.00 12.58 -31.25
N ALA A 73 8.90 12.84 -29.94
CA ALA A 73 8.06 13.91 -29.40
C ALA A 73 8.64 14.49 -28.10
N SER A 74 8.34 15.77 -27.85
CA SER A 74 8.65 16.48 -26.62
C SER A 74 7.34 16.86 -25.94
N PHE A 75 7.11 16.31 -24.75
CA PHE A 75 5.88 16.46 -23.99
C PHE A 75 6.06 17.44 -22.86
N PHE A 76 5.26 18.51 -22.87
CA PHE A 76 5.11 19.37 -21.73
C PHE A 76 4.23 18.72 -20.66
N TYR A 77 4.69 18.74 -19.42
CA TYR A 77 3.95 18.23 -18.28
C TYR A 77 4.11 19.16 -17.07
N VAL A 78 3.14 19.06 -16.17
CA VAL A 78 3.25 19.60 -14.81
C VAL A 78 3.07 18.44 -13.84
N SER A 79 3.98 18.25 -12.89
CA SER A 79 3.83 17.24 -11.84
C SER A 79 3.97 17.80 -10.43
N TYR A 80 3.33 17.11 -9.48
CA TYR A 80 3.38 17.41 -8.06
C TYR A 80 3.74 16.13 -7.31
N THR A 81 4.84 16.15 -6.58
CA THR A 81 5.37 15.02 -5.80
C THR A 81 5.43 15.41 -4.33
N ALA A 82 4.88 14.59 -3.42
CA ALA A 82 5.02 14.84 -1.99
C ALA A 82 6.44 14.45 -1.50
N ASP A 83 7.11 15.33 -0.75
CA ASP A 83 8.57 15.25 -0.53
C ASP A 83 9.00 14.21 0.53
N GLU A 84 8.19 13.97 1.56
CA GLU A 84 8.57 13.15 2.73
C GLU A 84 7.98 11.72 2.71
N ARG A 85 7.65 11.20 1.52
CA ARG A 85 7.05 9.86 1.39
C ARG A 85 7.86 8.95 0.47
N PRO A 86 8.10 7.68 0.83
CA PRO A 86 8.81 6.74 -0.03
C PRO A 86 8.16 6.63 -1.42
N THR A 87 8.93 6.92 -2.47
CA THR A 87 8.45 7.00 -3.86
C THR A 87 8.04 5.64 -4.42
N ALA A 88 8.67 4.55 -3.97
CA ALA A 88 8.45 3.19 -4.47
C ALA A 88 7.05 2.63 -4.17
N GLU A 89 6.43 3.03 -3.05
CA GLU A 89 5.12 2.52 -2.63
C GLU A 89 3.98 3.51 -2.92
N ARG A 90 4.32 4.77 -3.18
CA ARG A 90 3.37 5.84 -3.39
C ARG A 90 2.81 5.82 -4.82
N PRO A 91 1.48 5.83 -4.99
CA PRO A 91 0.87 5.87 -6.31
C PRO A 91 1.27 7.10 -7.13
N VAL A 92 1.27 6.93 -8.46
CA VAL A 92 1.36 8.01 -9.43
C VAL A 92 0.14 7.97 -10.36
N THR A 93 -0.50 9.13 -10.55
CA THR A 93 -1.66 9.28 -11.42
C THR A 93 -1.35 10.21 -12.57
N PHE A 94 -1.59 9.73 -13.79
CA PHE A 94 -1.40 10.47 -15.02
C PHE A 94 -2.73 11.05 -15.51
N PHE A 95 -2.83 12.38 -15.52
CA PHE A 95 -4.00 13.16 -15.88
C PHE A 95 -3.89 13.69 -17.30
N TYR A 96 -4.98 13.62 -18.05
CA TYR A 96 -5.12 14.26 -19.35
C TYR A 96 -6.59 14.53 -19.67
N ASN A 97 -6.85 15.70 -20.23
CA ASN A 97 -8.20 16.08 -20.66
C ASN A 97 -8.61 15.40 -21.96
N GLY A 98 -9.88 15.59 -22.31
CA GLY A 98 -10.47 15.11 -23.56
C GLY A 98 -10.87 16.23 -24.50
N GLY A 99 -11.43 15.84 -25.64
CA GLY A 99 -11.06 16.44 -26.90
C GLY A 99 -9.67 15.92 -27.33
N PRO A 100 -9.51 15.23 -28.47
CA PRO A 100 -8.19 14.79 -28.93
C PRO A 100 -7.14 15.91 -28.97
N GLY A 101 -7.57 17.17 -29.16
CA GLY A 101 -6.72 18.36 -29.13
C GLY A 101 -6.70 19.18 -27.83
N SER A 102 -7.11 18.64 -26.67
CA SER A 102 -7.05 19.39 -25.40
C SER A 102 -5.76 19.16 -24.62
N SER A 103 -5.20 20.25 -24.12
CA SER A 103 -4.19 20.27 -23.05
C SER A 103 -4.79 19.83 -21.71
N ALA A 104 -3.96 19.52 -20.72
CA ALA A 104 -4.40 19.12 -19.37
C ALA A 104 -4.85 20.30 -18.48
N VAL A 105 -5.05 21.50 -19.03
CA VAL A 105 -5.29 22.73 -18.28
C VAL A 105 -6.53 22.68 -17.39
N PHE A 106 -7.62 22.08 -17.88
CA PHE A 106 -8.88 22.05 -17.13
C PHE A 106 -8.75 21.15 -15.88
N LEU A 107 -8.12 19.98 -16.01
CA LEU A 107 -7.81 19.14 -14.86
C LEU A 107 -6.76 19.79 -13.94
N LEU A 108 -5.70 20.37 -14.50
CA LEU A 108 -4.63 20.99 -13.71
C LEU A 108 -5.16 22.11 -12.82
N LEU A 109 -6.00 22.99 -13.36
CA LEU A 109 -6.46 24.18 -12.64
C LEU A 109 -7.83 24.00 -11.98
N GLY A 110 -8.66 23.07 -12.45
CA GLY A 110 -10.02 22.89 -11.97
C GLY A 110 -10.22 21.76 -10.97
N SER A 111 -9.43 20.67 -11.07
CA SER A 111 -9.75 19.41 -10.39
C SER A 111 -9.00 19.20 -9.07
N PHE A 112 -7.94 18.39 -9.09
CA PHE A 112 -7.34 17.77 -7.91
C PHE A 112 -5.87 18.12 -7.71
N ALA A 113 -5.31 19.05 -8.50
CA ALA A 113 -3.99 19.63 -8.21
C ALA A 113 -4.01 20.38 -6.87
N PRO A 114 -2.84 20.65 -6.24
CA PRO A 114 -2.77 21.32 -4.92
C PRO A 114 -3.34 22.74 -4.92
N ARG A 115 -3.40 23.36 -6.10
CA ARG A 115 -3.89 24.71 -6.35
C ARG A 115 -5.00 24.64 -7.37
N ARG A 116 -6.06 25.42 -7.19
CA ARG A 116 -7.19 25.45 -8.15
C ARG A 116 -7.77 26.84 -8.35
N ILE A 117 -8.37 27.06 -9.50
CA ILE A 117 -9.12 28.29 -9.77
C ILE A 117 -10.44 28.31 -9.00
N ARG A 118 -10.90 29.53 -8.70
CA ARG A 118 -12.25 29.78 -8.26
C ARG A 118 -13.13 30.14 -9.46
N THR A 119 -14.28 29.50 -9.58
CA THR A 119 -15.29 29.79 -10.62
C THR A 119 -16.64 30.06 -9.97
N ASN A 120 -17.55 30.67 -10.73
CA ASN A 120 -18.94 30.88 -10.30
C ASN A 120 -19.90 29.86 -10.92
N LEU A 121 -19.42 28.79 -11.55
CA LEU A 121 -20.27 27.82 -12.24
C LEU A 121 -21.38 27.31 -11.28
N PRO A 122 -22.66 27.30 -11.70
CA PRO A 122 -23.18 27.41 -13.08
C PRO A 122 -23.24 28.83 -13.67
N ASP A 123 -23.01 29.87 -12.88
CA ASP A 123 -23.04 31.27 -13.35
C ASP A 123 -21.73 31.67 -14.05
N PHE A 124 -21.80 32.76 -14.82
CA PHE A 124 -20.65 33.35 -15.48
C PHE A 124 -19.62 33.82 -14.45
N THR A 125 -18.36 33.36 -14.58
CA THR A 125 -17.25 33.87 -13.79
C THR A 125 -16.88 35.27 -14.29
N PRO A 126 -17.06 36.35 -13.49
CA PRO A 126 -16.84 37.71 -13.96
C PRO A 126 -15.42 37.93 -14.50
N PRO A 127 -15.20 38.92 -15.39
CA PRO A 127 -13.87 39.26 -15.87
C PRO A 127 -12.91 39.58 -14.71
N ALA A 128 -11.61 39.45 -14.97
CA ALA A 128 -10.51 39.66 -14.01
C ALA A 128 -10.69 40.88 -13.07
N PRO A 129 -10.19 40.82 -11.82
CA PRO A 129 -9.17 39.89 -11.32
C PRO A 129 -9.70 38.51 -10.93
N TYR A 130 -8.99 37.47 -11.37
CA TYR A 130 -9.25 36.08 -11.01
C TYR A 130 -8.42 35.65 -9.79
N THR A 131 -8.70 34.46 -9.25
CA THR A 131 -7.98 33.93 -8.07
C THR A 131 -7.71 32.44 -8.22
N ILE A 132 -6.49 32.04 -7.85
CA ILE A 132 -6.11 30.67 -7.56
C ILE A 132 -6.01 30.49 -6.03
N GLU A 133 -6.51 29.39 -5.52
CA GLU A 133 -6.59 29.08 -4.09
C GLU A 133 -6.05 27.69 -3.79
N ASP A 134 -5.70 27.45 -2.52
CA ASP A 134 -5.35 26.11 -2.06
C ASP A 134 -6.54 25.18 -2.26
N ASN A 135 -6.24 23.96 -2.72
CA ASN A 135 -7.24 22.95 -2.97
C ASN A 135 -7.32 21.96 -1.81
N PRO A 136 -8.29 22.11 -0.88
CA PRO A 136 -8.45 21.15 0.22
C PRO A 136 -8.87 19.77 -0.29
N ASP A 137 -9.40 19.69 -1.52
CA ASP A 137 -9.82 18.44 -2.16
C ASP A 137 -8.72 17.81 -3.03
N THR A 138 -7.46 18.29 -2.97
CA THR A 138 -6.36 17.74 -3.79
C THR A 138 -6.19 16.23 -3.59
N LEU A 139 -5.79 15.51 -4.63
CA LEU A 139 -5.43 14.08 -4.55
C LEU A 139 -3.98 13.83 -4.07
N LEU A 140 -3.22 14.91 -3.80
CA LEU A 140 -1.81 14.81 -3.40
C LEU A 140 -1.60 14.13 -2.03
N ASP A 141 -2.60 14.03 -1.18
CA ASP A 141 -2.54 13.17 0.02
C ASP A 141 -2.55 11.66 -0.31
N GLN A 142 -3.05 11.26 -1.49
CA GLN A 142 -3.19 9.86 -1.94
C GLN A 142 -2.17 9.42 -3.00
N THR A 143 -1.86 10.28 -3.96
CA THR A 143 -1.07 9.95 -5.16
C THR A 143 -0.27 11.18 -5.62
N ASP A 144 0.89 10.95 -6.21
CA ASP A 144 1.55 12.00 -6.99
C ASP A 144 0.79 12.22 -8.29
N LEU A 145 0.85 13.45 -8.79
CA LEU A 145 -0.01 13.92 -9.87
C LEU A 145 0.85 14.33 -11.05
N VAL A 146 0.55 13.83 -12.25
CA VAL A 146 1.28 14.15 -13.49
C VAL A 146 0.29 14.55 -14.57
N PHE A 147 0.28 15.81 -14.95
CA PHE A 147 -0.63 16.36 -15.96
C PHE A 147 0.07 16.41 -17.32
N ILE A 148 -0.38 15.58 -18.25
CA ILE A 148 0.24 15.35 -19.56
C ILE A 148 -0.47 16.17 -20.63
N ASN A 149 0.30 16.93 -21.43
CA ASN A 149 -0.24 17.63 -22.59
C ASN A 149 0.08 16.84 -23.87
N PRO A 150 -0.91 16.31 -24.60
CA PRO A 150 -0.69 15.59 -25.86
C PRO A 150 0.02 16.43 -26.93
N VAL A 151 0.65 15.77 -27.91
CA VAL A 151 1.39 16.43 -28.99
C VAL A 151 0.51 17.38 -29.80
N GLY A 152 0.93 18.64 -29.94
CA GLY A 152 0.16 19.69 -30.59
C GLY A 152 -0.75 20.47 -29.64
N THR A 153 -0.67 20.22 -28.33
CA THR A 153 -1.38 20.96 -27.27
C THR A 153 -0.39 21.47 -26.22
N GLY A 154 -0.82 22.45 -25.43
CA GLY A 154 0.01 23.08 -24.42
C GLY A 154 1.31 23.61 -24.99
N TYR A 155 2.44 23.07 -24.52
CA TYR A 155 3.77 23.29 -25.07
C TYR A 155 4.41 21.99 -25.60
N SER A 156 3.60 21.00 -25.98
CA SER A 156 4.06 19.73 -26.53
C SER A 156 4.14 19.76 -28.05
N ALA A 157 5.21 19.22 -28.62
CA ALA A 157 5.41 19.17 -30.07
C ALA A 157 6.16 17.90 -30.51
N ALA A 158 5.96 17.50 -31.77
CA ALA A 158 6.75 16.47 -32.42
C ALA A 158 8.23 16.88 -32.54
N VAL A 159 9.12 15.89 -32.59
CA VAL A 159 10.54 16.08 -32.87
C VAL A 159 10.86 15.66 -34.30
N ALA A 160 11.52 16.53 -35.05
CA ALA A 160 11.88 16.30 -36.43
C ALA A 160 12.69 14.98 -36.59
N PRO A 161 12.42 14.16 -37.61
CA PRO A 161 11.62 14.48 -38.81
C PRO A 161 10.11 14.23 -38.67
N LYS A 162 9.61 13.81 -37.51
CA LYS A 162 8.17 13.68 -37.27
C LYS A 162 7.53 15.06 -37.17
N VAL A 163 6.25 15.15 -37.53
CA VAL A 163 5.42 16.36 -37.36
C VAL A 163 4.24 16.05 -36.45
N ASN A 164 3.60 17.08 -35.88
CA ASN A 164 2.50 16.91 -34.94
C ASN A 164 1.39 15.98 -35.46
N ARG A 165 1.01 16.10 -36.74
CA ARG A 165 -0.02 15.26 -37.37
C ARG A 165 0.33 13.77 -37.39
N ASP A 166 1.60 13.39 -37.30
CA ASP A 166 2.00 11.98 -37.19
C ASP A 166 1.55 11.34 -35.85
N PHE A 167 1.12 12.15 -34.89
CA PHE A 167 0.62 11.74 -33.58
C PHE A 167 -0.90 11.96 -33.43
N TRP A 168 -1.59 12.44 -34.47
CA TRP A 168 -3.01 12.80 -34.42
C TRP A 168 -3.91 11.67 -34.91
N GLY A 169 -4.16 10.72 -34.03
CA GLY A 169 -5.09 9.62 -34.24
C GLY A 169 -5.16 8.76 -32.98
N VAL A 170 -6.18 7.92 -32.88
CA VAL A 170 -6.41 7.10 -31.67
C VAL A 170 -5.16 6.28 -31.30
N ASP A 171 -4.58 5.56 -32.26
CA ASP A 171 -3.40 4.73 -32.02
C ASP A 171 -2.10 5.53 -31.86
N PRO A 172 -1.74 6.47 -32.77
CA PRO A 172 -0.51 7.26 -32.63
C PRO A 172 -0.44 8.12 -31.36
N ASP A 173 -1.58 8.68 -30.94
CA ASP A 173 -1.69 9.45 -29.71
C ASP A 173 -1.46 8.56 -28.49
N ALA A 174 -2.18 7.44 -28.38
CA ALA A 174 -2.04 6.49 -27.29
C ALA A 174 -0.59 5.96 -27.20
N GLU A 175 0.03 5.60 -28.33
CA GLU A 175 1.42 5.13 -28.38
C GLU A 175 2.41 6.19 -27.87
N SER A 176 2.20 7.45 -28.24
CA SER A 176 3.06 8.54 -27.79
C SER A 176 2.95 8.80 -26.29
N ILE A 177 1.74 8.71 -25.73
CA ILE A 177 1.51 8.88 -24.29
C ILE A 177 2.01 7.65 -23.51
N VAL A 178 1.90 6.44 -24.04
CA VAL A 178 2.58 5.24 -23.48
C VAL A 178 4.08 5.48 -23.40
N GLY A 179 4.68 6.00 -24.47
CA GLY A 179 6.09 6.40 -24.48
C GLY A 179 6.42 7.44 -23.41
N PHE A 180 5.57 8.45 -23.22
CA PHE A 180 5.74 9.46 -22.18
C PHE A 180 5.66 8.84 -20.77
N ILE A 181 4.65 8.02 -20.49
CA ILE A 181 4.47 7.37 -19.19
C ILE A 181 5.73 6.56 -18.86
N LYS A 182 6.19 5.69 -19.78
CA LYS A 182 7.43 4.91 -19.58
C LYS A 182 8.66 5.80 -19.37
N ARG A 183 8.78 6.91 -20.11
CA ARG A 183 9.87 7.88 -19.92
C ARG A 183 9.81 8.53 -18.53
N TYR A 184 8.63 8.93 -18.07
CA TYR A 184 8.41 9.52 -16.74
C TYR A 184 8.77 8.52 -15.64
N LEU A 185 8.30 7.27 -15.74
CA LEU A 185 8.63 6.22 -14.78
C LEU A 185 10.15 6.00 -14.67
N SER A 186 10.88 6.03 -15.80
CA SER A 186 12.35 5.95 -15.80
C SER A 186 13.03 7.21 -15.27
N ALA A 187 12.51 8.40 -15.59
CA ALA A 187 13.13 9.66 -15.19
C ALA A 187 13.05 9.89 -13.68
N TYR A 188 12.02 9.37 -13.02
CA TYR A 188 11.71 9.62 -11.61
C TYR A 188 11.71 8.36 -10.74
N ASP A 189 12.25 7.25 -11.26
CA ASP A 189 12.34 5.95 -10.56
C ASP A 189 11.00 5.46 -9.98
N ARG A 190 9.96 5.50 -10.81
CA ARG A 190 8.57 5.15 -10.43
C ARG A 190 8.07 3.85 -11.02
N TRP A 191 8.98 3.04 -11.60
CA TRP A 191 8.61 1.77 -12.25
C TRP A 191 7.85 0.82 -11.33
N ASN A 192 8.17 0.79 -10.04
CA ASN A 192 7.49 -0.08 -9.07
C ASN A 192 6.30 0.58 -8.35
N SER A 193 6.04 1.87 -8.58
CA SER A 193 4.90 2.56 -7.96
C SER A 193 3.57 2.02 -8.51
N PRO A 194 2.48 2.03 -7.71
CA PRO A 194 1.14 1.84 -8.23
C PRO A 194 0.79 2.92 -9.27
N LYS A 195 0.19 2.53 -10.40
CA LYS A 195 -0.04 3.42 -11.55
C LYS A 195 -1.52 3.58 -11.84
N PHE A 196 -1.91 4.83 -12.04
CA PHE A 196 -3.28 5.20 -12.33
C PHE A 196 -3.36 6.12 -13.54
N LEU A 197 -4.43 5.98 -14.32
CA LEU A 197 -4.81 6.92 -15.36
C LEU A 197 -6.03 7.71 -14.89
N PHE A 198 -6.07 9.01 -15.22
CA PHE A 198 -7.24 9.85 -15.05
C PHE A 198 -7.52 10.58 -16.36
N GLY A 199 -8.52 10.09 -17.09
CA GLY A 199 -8.98 10.69 -18.33
C GLY A 199 -10.33 11.37 -18.15
N GLU A 200 -10.47 12.57 -18.71
CA GLU A 200 -11.77 13.26 -18.85
C GLU A 200 -12.23 13.23 -20.32
N SER A 201 -13.52 13.05 -20.60
CA SER A 201 -14.09 13.19 -21.95
C SER A 201 -13.45 12.24 -22.98
N TYR A 202 -12.96 12.69 -24.15
CA TYR A 202 -12.14 11.84 -25.04
C TYR A 202 -10.96 11.15 -24.31
N GLY A 203 -10.43 11.77 -23.25
CA GLY A 203 -9.43 11.18 -22.37
C GLY A 203 -9.88 9.84 -21.78
N THR A 204 -11.19 9.58 -21.63
CA THR A 204 -11.70 8.27 -21.23
C THR A 204 -11.49 7.22 -22.32
N ALA A 205 -11.78 7.56 -23.59
CA ALA A 205 -11.55 6.66 -24.72
C ALA A 205 -10.05 6.34 -24.87
N ARG A 206 -9.22 7.39 -24.79
CA ARG A 206 -7.77 7.30 -24.74
C ARG A 206 -7.28 6.41 -23.59
N SER A 207 -7.83 6.55 -22.39
CA SER A 207 -7.43 5.74 -21.22
C SER A 207 -7.65 4.25 -21.45
N CYS A 208 -8.72 3.87 -22.15
CA CYS A 208 -8.98 2.47 -22.49
C CYS A 208 -7.91 1.89 -23.42
N VAL A 209 -7.55 2.62 -24.48
CA VAL A 209 -6.52 2.20 -25.44
C VAL A 209 -5.13 2.19 -24.79
N ILE A 210 -4.78 3.24 -24.03
CA ILE A 210 -3.52 3.29 -23.28
C ILE A 210 -3.43 2.16 -22.26
N GLY A 211 -4.53 1.87 -21.54
CA GLY A 211 -4.57 0.78 -20.58
C GLY A 211 -4.24 -0.57 -21.21
N TRP A 212 -4.76 -0.83 -22.41
CA TRP A 212 -4.40 -2.01 -23.19
C TRP A 212 -2.93 -1.98 -23.64
N LYS A 213 -2.48 -0.91 -24.30
CA LYS A 213 -1.11 -0.81 -24.83
C LYS A 213 -0.03 -0.86 -23.73
N LEU A 214 -0.28 -0.27 -22.56
CA LEU A 214 0.63 -0.36 -21.41
C LEU A 214 0.77 -1.81 -20.92
N HIS A 215 -0.34 -2.55 -20.85
CA HIS A 215 -0.31 -3.97 -20.48
C HIS A 215 0.52 -4.79 -21.48
N GLU A 216 0.35 -4.58 -22.80
CA GLU A 216 1.17 -5.24 -23.83
C GLU A 216 2.67 -4.91 -23.68
N ASP A 217 2.99 -3.71 -23.19
CA ASP A 217 4.34 -3.25 -22.91
C ASP A 217 4.89 -3.69 -21.53
N GLY A 218 4.14 -4.49 -20.77
CA GLY A 218 4.54 -4.98 -19.44
C GLY A 218 4.41 -3.94 -18.31
N VAL A 219 3.60 -2.89 -18.52
CA VAL A 219 3.29 -1.87 -17.53
C VAL A 219 1.85 -2.01 -17.07
N ASP A 220 1.64 -2.81 -16.02
CA ASP A 220 0.31 -2.99 -15.46
C ASP A 220 -0.17 -1.76 -14.68
N LEU A 221 -1.46 -1.46 -14.84
CA LEU A 221 -2.16 -0.40 -14.12
C LEU A 221 -2.93 -0.97 -12.91
N ASN A 222 -2.98 -0.19 -11.85
CA ASN A 222 -3.81 -0.49 -10.67
C ASN A 222 -5.24 0.05 -10.84
N GLY A 223 -5.38 1.20 -11.51
CA GLY A 223 -6.70 1.76 -11.75
C GLY A 223 -6.79 2.77 -12.90
N ILE A 224 -8.00 2.92 -13.42
CA ILE A 224 -8.35 3.93 -14.43
C ILE A 224 -9.56 4.71 -13.93
N VAL A 225 -9.44 6.04 -13.92
CA VAL A 225 -10.54 6.97 -13.67
C VAL A 225 -11.02 7.52 -15.01
N LEU A 226 -12.31 7.35 -15.28
CA LEU A 226 -13.02 7.81 -16.46
C LEU A 226 -14.05 8.87 -16.05
N GLN A 227 -13.73 10.15 -16.22
CA GLN A 227 -14.66 11.25 -15.93
C GLN A 227 -15.37 11.69 -17.22
N SER A 228 -16.70 11.78 -17.19
CA SER A 228 -17.53 12.21 -18.33
C SER A 228 -17.23 11.41 -19.59
N SER A 229 -17.53 10.10 -19.52
CA SER A 229 -16.99 9.14 -20.48
C SER A 229 -17.78 9.02 -21.77
N ILE A 230 -17.06 8.95 -22.88
CA ILE A 230 -17.56 8.47 -24.18
C ILE A 230 -16.65 7.35 -24.68
N LEU A 231 -17.18 6.13 -24.76
CA LEU A 231 -16.43 4.91 -25.10
C LEU A 231 -16.95 4.21 -26.36
N ASP A 232 -18.08 4.66 -26.88
CA ASP A 232 -18.70 4.17 -28.12
C ASP A 232 -19.27 5.36 -28.90
N TYR A 233 -18.50 5.85 -29.86
CA TYR A 233 -18.87 7.01 -30.67
C TYR A 233 -20.03 6.71 -31.61
N SER A 234 -20.36 5.43 -31.87
CA SER A 234 -21.56 5.08 -32.65
C SER A 234 -22.86 5.37 -31.90
N GLN A 235 -22.79 5.53 -30.59
CA GLN A 235 -23.93 5.84 -29.72
C GLN A 235 -24.02 7.33 -29.36
N THR A 236 -23.19 8.17 -29.98
CA THR A 236 -23.29 9.63 -29.81
C THR A 236 -24.67 10.10 -30.25
N GLY A 237 -25.36 10.84 -29.39
CA GLY A 237 -26.73 11.31 -29.67
C GLY A 237 -27.80 10.21 -29.59
N ASN A 238 -27.52 9.06 -28.97
CA ASN A 238 -28.55 8.05 -28.72
C ASN A 238 -29.66 8.63 -27.80
N PRO A 239 -30.92 8.71 -28.26
CA PRO A 239 -31.98 9.39 -27.51
C PRO A 239 -32.31 8.72 -26.18
N VAL A 240 -32.10 7.41 -26.07
CA VAL A 240 -32.37 6.64 -24.85
C VAL A 240 -31.39 7.05 -23.75
N GLY A 241 -30.10 7.11 -24.07
CA GLY A 241 -29.07 7.51 -23.12
C GLY A 241 -29.10 9.01 -22.79
N LEU A 242 -29.57 9.85 -23.73
CA LEU A 242 -29.65 11.30 -23.57
C LEU A 242 -30.83 11.75 -22.70
N LEU A 243 -31.98 11.08 -22.80
CA LEU A 243 -33.23 11.52 -22.16
C LEU A 243 -33.11 11.81 -20.65
N PRO A 244 -32.46 10.96 -19.82
CA PRO A 244 -32.33 11.24 -18.39
C PRO A 244 -31.59 12.55 -18.08
N THR A 245 -30.51 12.87 -18.79
CA THR A 245 -29.81 14.15 -18.61
C THR A 245 -30.75 15.34 -18.90
N LEU A 246 -31.50 15.30 -20.01
CA LEU A 246 -32.39 16.41 -20.36
C LEU A 246 -33.53 16.59 -19.35
N ALA A 247 -34.01 15.49 -18.75
CA ALA A 247 -34.96 15.54 -17.65
C ALA A 247 -34.33 16.11 -16.37
N ALA A 248 -33.05 15.84 -16.09
CA ALA A 248 -32.32 16.47 -14.99
C ALA A 248 -32.21 17.98 -15.20
N ASP A 249 -31.87 18.43 -16.41
CA ASP A 249 -31.82 19.86 -16.74
C ASP A 249 -33.19 20.53 -16.55
N ALA A 250 -34.26 19.90 -17.05
CA ALA A 250 -35.62 20.39 -16.84
C ALA A 250 -36.01 20.44 -15.36
N TRP A 251 -35.59 19.46 -14.57
CA TRP A 251 -35.80 19.41 -13.13
C TRP A 251 -35.10 20.55 -12.41
N PHE A 252 -33.82 20.79 -12.71
CA PHE A 252 -33.03 21.88 -12.12
C PHE A 252 -33.66 23.25 -12.39
N HIS A 253 -34.15 23.47 -13.61
CA HIS A 253 -34.79 24.74 -14.00
C HIS A 253 -36.26 24.87 -13.56
N GLY A 254 -36.80 23.86 -12.85
CA GLY A 254 -38.20 23.85 -12.40
C GLY A 254 -39.20 23.81 -13.56
N ARG A 255 -38.85 23.12 -14.65
CA ARG A 255 -39.63 23.03 -15.89
C ARG A 255 -40.44 21.74 -16.02
N THR A 256 -40.17 20.73 -15.20
CA THR A 256 -40.98 19.51 -15.19
C THR A 256 -42.42 19.84 -14.80
N ALA A 257 -43.40 19.14 -15.38
CA ALA A 257 -44.81 19.30 -15.04
C ALA A 257 -45.25 18.40 -13.86
N ILE A 258 -44.30 17.91 -13.07
CA ILE A 258 -44.54 17.00 -11.94
C ILE A 258 -44.87 17.83 -10.70
N VAL A 259 -46.02 17.55 -10.06
CA VAL A 259 -46.49 18.31 -8.88
C VAL A 259 -46.80 17.36 -7.71
N PRO A 260 -46.13 17.49 -6.55
CA PRO A 260 -44.97 18.36 -6.30
C PRO A 260 -43.72 17.91 -7.09
N PRO A 261 -42.73 18.80 -7.35
CA PRO A 261 -41.48 18.40 -7.99
C PRO A 261 -40.80 17.25 -7.23
N PRO A 262 -40.12 16.32 -7.94
CA PRO A 262 -39.37 15.26 -7.29
C PRO A 262 -38.35 15.85 -6.30
N PRO A 263 -38.34 15.41 -5.03
CA PRO A 263 -37.45 16.00 -4.02
C PRO A 263 -36.00 15.47 -4.09
N ASP A 264 -35.79 14.35 -4.79
CA ASP A 264 -34.51 13.64 -4.87
C ASP A 264 -34.15 13.36 -6.33
N LEU A 265 -33.03 13.91 -6.79
CA LEU A 265 -32.58 13.79 -8.17
C LEU A 265 -32.19 12.36 -8.55
N PRO A 266 -31.42 11.59 -7.74
CA PRO A 266 -31.09 10.20 -8.05
C PRO A 266 -32.32 9.29 -8.22
N ALA A 267 -33.30 9.37 -7.32
CA ALA A 267 -34.54 8.60 -7.43
C ALA A 267 -35.33 8.98 -8.68
N TYR A 268 -35.44 10.29 -8.97
CA TYR A 268 -36.11 10.74 -10.19
C TYR A 268 -35.41 10.21 -11.46
N MET A 269 -34.08 10.27 -11.51
CA MET A 269 -33.31 9.73 -12.63
C MET A 269 -33.43 8.22 -12.78
N ALA A 270 -33.68 7.46 -11.72
CA ALA A 270 -33.99 6.04 -11.83
C ALA A 270 -35.33 5.79 -12.56
N GLU A 271 -36.35 6.61 -12.30
CA GLU A 271 -37.64 6.54 -12.99
C GLU A 271 -37.50 6.90 -14.48
N VAL A 272 -36.79 7.99 -14.80
CA VAL A 272 -36.59 8.43 -16.19
C VAL A 272 -35.76 7.42 -16.98
N ARG A 273 -34.74 6.79 -16.39
CA ARG A 273 -33.99 5.68 -17.02
C ARG A 273 -34.88 4.50 -17.39
N ALA A 274 -35.74 4.07 -16.47
CA ALA A 274 -36.68 2.97 -16.72
C ALA A 274 -37.67 3.32 -17.83
N PHE A 275 -38.14 4.57 -17.87
CA PHE A 275 -38.98 5.08 -18.94
C PHE A 275 -38.24 5.11 -20.30
N ALA A 276 -37.02 5.63 -20.32
CA ALA A 276 -36.19 5.77 -21.52
C ALA A 276 -35.93 4.41 -22.21
N SER A 277 -35.51 3.42 -21.43
CA SER A 277 -35.20 2.08 -21.94
C SER A 277 -36.43 1.19 -22.15
N GLY A 278 -37.56 1.52 -21.51
CA GLY A 278 -38.80 0.76 -21.60
C GLY A 278 -39.76 1.36 -22.63
N PRO A 279 -40.79 2.11 -22.22
CA PRO A 279 -41.81 2.64 -23.14
C PRO A 279 -41.30 3.60 -24.23
N TYR A 280 -40.26 4.40 -23.97
CA TYR A 280 -39.83 5.47 -24.88
C TYR A 280 -39.19 4.94 -26.18
N ASP A 281 -38.18 4.06 -26.09
CA ASP A 281 -37.44 3.56 -27.25
C ASP A 281 -38.31 2.87 -28.34
N PRO A 282 -39.25 1.96 -28.02
CA PRO A 282 -40.12 1.38 -29.05
C PRO A 282 -41.11 2.42 -29.62
N ALA A 283 -41.59 3.37 -28.80
CA ALA A 283 -42.54 4.39 -29.26
C ALA A 283 -41.89 5.39 -30.23
N ARG A 284 -40.68 5.89 -29.94
CA ARG A 284 -39.98 6.79 -30.88
C ARG A 284 -39.69 6.10 -32.22
N ARG A 285 -39.33 4.81 -32.20
CA ARG A 285 -39.06 4.02 -33.42
C ARG A 285 -40.32 3.75 -34.24
N ALA A 286 -41.50 3.77 -33.62
CA ALA A 286 -42.78 3.60 -34.29
C ALA A 286 -43.33 4.92 -34.89
N PHE A 287 -42.66 6.06 -34.66
CA PHE A 287 -43.03 7.34 -35.27
C PHE A 287 -43.12 7.21 -36.82
N PRO A 288 -44.15 7.76 -37.49
CA PRO A 288 -45.08 8.80 -37.04
C PRO A 288 -46.28 8.33 -36.20
N LYS A 289 -46.36 7.05 -35.83
CA LYS A 289 -47.39 6.60 -34.87
C LYS A 289 -47.04 7.13 -33.48
N VAL A 290 -47.81 8.09 -32.98
CA VAL A 290 -47.64 8.68 -31.66
C VAL A 290 -48.31 7.80 -30.61
N ASP A 291 -47.54 7.37 -29.60
CA ASP A 291 -48.07 6.82 -28.36
C ASP A 291 -48.35 7.99 -27.39
N GLU A 292 -49.64 8.19 -27.07
CA GLU A 292 -50.10 9.31 -26.25
C GLU A 292 -49.50 9.28 -24.84
N ALA A 293 -49.33 8.10 -24.24
CA ALA A 293 -48.77 7.98 -22.88
C ALA A 293 -47.29 8.33 -22.85
N VAL A 294 -46.54 7.95 -23.90
CA VAL A 294 -45.12 8.32 -24.03
C VAL A 294 -44.97 9.81 -24.31
N LEU A 295 -45.80 10.38 -25.18
CA LEU A 295 -45.79 11.82 -25.45
C LEU A 295 -46.12 12.63 -24.17
N ASP A 296 -47.08 12.17 -23.38
CA ASP A 296 -47.42 12.81 -22.09
C ASP A 296 -46.27 12.72 -21.09
N ALA A 297 -45.63 11.56 -20.96
CA ALA A 297 -44.48 11.40 -20.08
C ALA A 297 -43.29 12.28 -20.53
N LEU A 298 -42.97 12.33 -21.82
CA LEU A 298 -41.93 13.21 -22.36
C LEU A 298 -42.23 14.68 -22.11
N ALA A 299 -43.45 15.14 -22.39
CA ALA A 299 -43.84 16.52 -22.15
C ALA A 299 -43.77 16.89 -20.67
N ARG A 300 -44.19 15.95 -19.79
CA ARG A 300 -44.12 16.10 -18.35
C ARG A 300 -42.68 16.19 -17.84
N ASP A 301 -41.81 15.30 -18.29
CA ASP A 301 -40.44 15.16 -17.76
C ASP A 301 -39.47 16.19 -18.35
N LEU A 302 -39.69 16.63 -19.59
CA LEU A 302 -38.84 17.62 -20.26
C LEU A 302 -39.34 19.06 -20.12
N GLY A 303 -40.61 19.25 -19.75
CA GLY A 303 -41.23 20.58 -19.74
C GLY A 303 -41.39 21.19 -21.14
N ILE A 304 -41.38 20.36 -22.19
CA ILE A 304 -41.49 20.79 -23.59
C ILE A 304 -42.92 20.55 -24.10
N ASP A 305 -43.46 21.51 -24.85
CA ASP A 305 -44.79 21.40 -25.44
C ASP A 305 -44.91 20.16 -26.34
N ARG A 306 -46.07 19.51 -26.27
CA ARG A 306 -46.37 18.28 -27.01
C ARG A 306 -46.17 18.43 -28.52
N ASN A 307 -46.55 19.58 -29.11
CA ASN A 307 -46.39 19.80 -30.55
C ASN A 307 -44.92 19.97 -30.93
N VAL A 308 -44.12 20.54 -30.04
CA VAL A 308 -42.67 20.66 -30.24
C VAL A 308 -42.03 19.27 -30.21
N LEU A 309 -42.38 18.42 -29.25
CA LEU A 309 -41.91 17.02 -29.20
C LEU A 309 -42.34 16.21 -30.43
N ILE A 310 -43.57 16.41 -30.93
CA ILE A 310 -44.02 15.81 -32.20
C ILE A 310 -43.19 16.34 -33.38
N SER A 311 -42.86 17.63 -33.40
CA SER A 311 -42.02 18.21 -34.47
C SER A 311 -40.59 17.67 -34.47
N TRP A 312 -40.12 17.15 -33.32
CA TRP A 312 -38.86 16.44 -33.19
C TRP A 312 -38.99 14.93 -33.50
N GLY A 313 -40.18 14.45 -33.89
CA GLY A 313 -40.42 13.03 -34.15
C GLY A 313 -40.37 12.16 -32.89
N LEU A 314 -40.61 12.76 -31.71
CA LEU A 314 -40.33 12.16 -30.39
C LEU A 314 -38.85 11.86 -30.16
N ASP A 315 -37.95 12.36 -31.01
CA ASP A 315 -36.51 12.19 -30.87
C ASP A 315 -35.93 13.34 -30.04
N VAL A 316 -35.51 13.04 -28.82
CA VAL A 316 -34.95 14.06 -27.92
C VAL A 316 -33.51 14.44 -28.28
N SER A 317 -32.85 13.70 -29.18
CA SER A 317 -31.55 14.10 -29.74
C SER A 317 -31.68 14.93 -31.01
N ALA A 318 -32.91 15.29 -31.42
CA ALA A 318 -33.14 16.14 -32.58
C ALA A 318 -32.31 17.43 -32.50
N GLY A 319 -31.56 17.68 -33.57
CA GLY A 319 -30.66 18.83 -33.71
C GLY A 319 -30.86 19.57 -35.03
N ASN A 320 -30.30 20.76 -35.12
CA ASN A 320 -30.18 21.52 -36.37
C ASN A 320 -28.74 22.01 -36.57
N SER A 321 -28.50 22.92 -37.53
CA SER A 321 -27.16 23.48 -37.78
C SER A 321 -26.54 24.24 -36.60
N ILE A 322 -27.32 24.46 -35.54
CA ILE A 322 -26.96 25.22 -34.33
C ILE A 322 -26.79 24.27 -33.12
N GLY A 323 -27.12 22.97 -33.24
CA GLY A 323 -26.89 21.96 -32.20
C GLY A 323 -28.18 21.27 -31.73
N LEU A 324 -28.13 20.69 -30.53
CA LEU A 324 -29.26 20.00 -29.89
C LEU A 324 -30.42 20.97 -29.63
N LEU A 325 -31.62 20.68 -30.18
CA LEU A 325 -32.77 21.59 -30.11
C LEU A 325 -33.21 21.87 -28.68
N PHE A 326 -33.08 20.90 -27.78
CA PHE A 326 -33.46 21.03 -26.38
C PHE A 326 -32.76 22.23 -25.69
N LEU A 327 -31.48 22.46 -25.99
CA LEU A 327 -30.66 23.49 -25.35
C LEU A 327 -31.21 24.92 -25.55
N THR A 328 -31.95 25.16 -26.64
CA THR A 328 -32.59 26.45 -26.95
C THR A 328 -34.09 26.44 -26.72
N ALA A 329 -34.69 25.27 -26.47
CA ALA A 329 -36.13 25.12 -26.31
C ALA A 329 -36.57 25.27 -24.84
N LEU A 330 -35.82 24.70 -23.89
CA LEU A 330 -36.23 24.58 -22.49
C LEU A 330 -36.54 25.93 -21.82
N LEU A 331 -35.72 26.95 -22.09
CA LEU A 331 -35.83 28.29 -21.50
C LEU A 331 -36.15 29.38 -22.53
N ARG A 332 -36.70 28.99 -23.67
CA ARG A 332 -36.98 29.91 -24.79
C ARG A 332 -37.89 31.08 -24.41
N ASP A 333 -38.89 30.83 -23.56
CA ASP A 333 -39.81 31.84 -23.02
C ASP A 333 -39.10 32.88 -22.14
N ARG A 334 -37.93 32.56 -21.60
CA ARG A 334 -37.05 33.49 -20.86
C ARG A 334 -35.97 34.12 -21.74
N GLY A 335 -35.89 33.76 -23.03
CA GLY A 335 -34.86 34.23 -23.95
C GLY A 335 -33.46 33.71 -23.59
N LEU A 336 -33.39 32.50 -23.01
CA LEU A 336 -32.14 31.87 -22.58
C LEU A 336 -31.94 30.51 -23.28
N ALA A 337 -30.68 30.19 -23.52
CA ALA A 337 -30.21 28.85 -23.84
C ALA A 337 -29.48 28.25 -22.62
N ILE A 338 -29.38 26.93 -22.57
CA ILE A 338 -28.63 26.19 -21.55
C ILE A 338 -27.36 25.55 -22.13
N GLY A 339 -26.39 25.25 -21.27
CA GLY A 339 -25.14 24.59 -21.63
C GLY A 339 -25.31 23.12 -21.99
N GLY A 340 -24.55 22.63 -22.96
CA GLY A 340 -24.45 21.20 -23.26
C GLY A 340 -23.55 20.47 -22.26
N TYR A 341 -22.45 21.10 -21.86
CA TYR A 341 -21.51 20.56 -20.85
C TYR A 341 -22.08 20.62 -19.43
N ASP A 342 -22.92 21.60 -19.10
CA ASP A 342 -23.67 21.68 -17.84
C ASP A 342 -24.99 22.40 -18.09
N GLY A 343 -26.10 21.66 -18.13
CA GLY A 343 -27.43 22.21 -18.39
C GLY A 343 -27.93 23.19 -17.33
N ARG A 344 -27.24 23.32 -16.19
CA ARG A 344 -27.50 24.37 -15.20
C ARG A 344 -27.03 25.75 -15.67
N ALA A 345 -25.96 25.80 -16.47
CA ALA A 345 -25.42 27.04 -17.02
C ALA A 345 -26.35 27.63 -18.07
N THR A 346 -26.50 28.96 -18.07
CA THR A 346 -27.38 29.67 -19.01
C THR A 346 -26.65 30.78 -19.75
N ALA A 347 -27.10 31.08 -20.98
CA ALA A 347 -26.67 32.25 -21.74
C ALA A 347 -27.87 32.92 -22.42
N VAL A 348 -27.70 34.20 -22.77
CA VAL A 348 -28.71 34.96 -23.53
C VAL A 348 -28.84 34.36 -24.94
N ASP A 349 -30.07 34.04 -25.34
CA ASP A 349 -30.40 33.42 -26.64
C ASP A 349 -31.39 34.28 -27.44
N THR A 350 -31.16 35.59 -27.45
CA THR A 350 -31.99 36.56 -28.19
C THR A 350 -31.14 37.46 -29.07
N GLY A 351 -31.77 38.06 -30.08
CA GLY A 351 -31.09 38.95 -31.02
C GLY A 351 -30.01 38.20 -31.80
N ILE A 352 -28.78 38.77 -31.84
CA ILE A 352 -27.65 38.15 -32.54
C ILE A 352 -27.19 36.85 -31.87
N ALA A 353 -27.35 36.72 -30.55
CA ALA A 353 -26.90 35.55 -29.81
C ALA A 353 -27.64 34.27 -30.25
N ALA A 354 -28.92 34.37 -30.63
CA ALA A 354 -29.71 33.26 -31.17
C ALA A 354 -29.21 32.71 -32.52
N THR A 355 -28.25 33.40 -33.17
CA THR A 355 -27.59 32.93 -34.40
C THR A 355 -26.22 32.30 -34.13
N ILE A 356 -25.72 32.42 -32.90
CA ILE A 356 -24.48 31.80 -32.44
C ILE A 356 -24.84 30.46 -31.83
N SER A 357 -24.12 29.40 -32.21
CA SER A 357 -24.43 28.09 -31.68
C SER A 357 -24.02 27.95 -30.22
N PRO A 358 -24.94 27.62 -29.30
CA PRO A 358 -24.62 27.35 -27.90
C PRO A 358 -23.97 25.97 -27.72
N ASN A 359 -23.66 25.25 -28.80
CA ASN A 359 -22.92 23.99 -28.78
C ASN A 359 -21.60 24.08 -29.58
N ALA A 360 -21.20 25.29 -30.01
CA ALA A 360 -20.01 25.50 -30.82
C ALA A 360 -18.81 25.93 -29.96
N GLY A 361 -18.04 24.95 -29.50
CA GLY A 361 -16.77 25.17 -28.79
C GLY A 361 -16.94 26.14 -27.62
N SER A 362 -16.10 27.17 -27.57
CA SER A 362 -16.11 28.19 -26.51
C SER A 362 -17.40 29.02 -26.38
N ASN A 363 -18.36 28.89 -27.31
CA ASN A 363 -19.67 29.56 -27.22
C ASN A 363 -20.71 28.78 -26.40
N ASP A 364 -20.39 27.54 -25.99
CA ASP A 364 -21.22 26.84 -25.01
C ASP A 364 -21.32 27.65 -23.72
N PRO A 365 -22.53 27.84 -23.14
CA PRO A 365 -22.72 28.58 -21.89
C PRO A 365 -21.77 28.16 -20.77
N THR A 366 -21.53 26.87 -20.59
CA THR A 366 -20.63 26.30 -19.58
C THR A 366 -19.19 26.73 -19.82
N LEU A 367 -18.70 26.53 -21.05
CA LEU A 367 -17.31 26.85 -21.42
C LEU A 367 -17.08 28.36 -21.41
N THR A 368 -18.05 29.13 -21.89
CA THR A 368 -18.05 30.60 -21.85
C THR A 368 -17.92 31.10 -20.40
N ASN A 369 -18.66 30.48 -19.47
CA ASN A 369 -18.70 30.89 -18.07
C ASN A 369 -17.36 30.71 -17.33
N VAL A 370 -16.43 29.91 -17.85
CA VAL A 370 -15.15 29.62 -17.19
C VAL A 370 -13.91 29.88 -18.05
N GLY A 371 -14.05 30.10 -19.37
CA GLY A 371 -12.91 30.23 -20.28
C GLY A 371 -11.92 31.34 -19.88
N GLY A 372 -12.44 32.52 -19.53
CA GLY A 372 -11.59 33.66 -19.17
C GLY A 372 -10.68 33.41 -17.96
N VAL A 373 -11.17 32.70 -16.93
CA VAL A 373 -10.38 32.40 -15.73
C VAL A 373 -9.30 31.35 -16.02
N TYR A 374 -9.59 30.31 -16.81
CA TYR A 374 -8.60 29.31 -17.19
C TYR A 374 -7.44 29.92 -17.99
N THR A 375 -7.74 30.72 -19.02
CA THR A 375 -6.70 31.36 -19.85
C THR A 375 -5.81 32.27 -19.04
N ALA A 376 -6.39 33.12 -18.18
CA ALA A 376 -5.61 34.06 -17.38
C ALA A 376 -4.80 33.36 -16.28
N MET A 377 -5.42 32.45 -15.54
CA MET A 377 -4.77 31.80 -14.39
C MET A 377 -3.73 30.77 -14.81
N TRP A 378 -3.85 30.13 -15.97
CA TRP A 378 -2.77 29.32 -16.52
C TRP A 378 -1.47 30.12 -16.64
N ASN A 379 -1.56 31.26 -17.34
CA ASN A 379 -0.39 32.09 -17.60
C ASN A 379 0.19 32.65 -16.29
N GLN A 380 -0.66 33.10 -15.38
CA GLN A 380 -0.19 33.64 -14.10
C GLN A 380 0.44 32.54 -13.22
N TYR A 381 -0.25 31.42 -13.04
CA TYR A 381 0.20 30.33 -12.17
C TYR A 381 1.53 29.73 -12.65
N LEU A 382 1.64 29.48 -13.96
CA LEU A 382 2.84 28.88 -14.53
C LEU A 382 4.06 29.79 -14.42
N ASN A 383 3.90 31.09 -14.73
CA ASN A 383 4.99 32.06 -14.66
C ASN A 383 5.36 32.45 -13.22
N ASP A 384 4.37 32.74 -12.39
CA ASP A 384 4.60 33.39 -11.10
C ASP A 384 4.80 32.37 -9.96
N GLU A 385 4.07 31.26 -9.96
CA GLU A 385 4.11 30.27 -8.86
C GLU A 385 5.01 29.09 -9.23
N LEU A 386 4.86 28.52 -10.42
CA LEU A 386 5.68 27.40 -10.90
C LEU A 386 6.99 27.81 -11.56
N LYS A 387 7.21 29.12 -11.77
CA LYS A 387 8.45 29.71 -12.32
C LYS A 387 8.86 29.15 -13.69
N PHE A 388 7.91 28.72 -14.49
CA PHE A 388 8.11 28.30 -15.87
C PHE A 388 7.58 29.37 -16.83
N THR A 389 8.47 29.91 -17.66
CA THR A 389 8.12 30.91 -18.67
C THR A 389 8.49 30.36 -20.04
N SER A 390 7.51 30.29 -20.95
CA SER A 390 7.74 29.92 -22.35
C SER A 390 7.63 31.14 -23.26
N THR A 391 8.44 31.16 -24.31
CA THR A 391 8.27 32.11 -25.43
C THR A 391 7.18 31.69 -26.42
N SER A 392 6.65 30.47 -26.32
CA SER A 392 5.56 29.98 -27.16
C SER A 392 4.19 30.42 -26.64
N PRO A 393 3.20 30.63 -27.53
CA PRO A 393 1.81 30.74 -27.11
C PRO A 393 1.32 29.39 -26.55
N PHE A 394 0.56 29.44 -25.45
CA PHE A 394 -0.11 28.26 -24.92
C PHE A 394 -1.27 27.88 -25.81
N THR A 395 -1.42 26.58 -26.10
CA THR A 395 -2.56 26.03 -26.84
C THR A 395 -3.40 25.17 -25.92
N ASP A 396 -4.49 25.73 -25.38
CA ASP A 396 -5.39 25.01 -24.49
C ASP A 396 -6.23 23.95 -25.23
N LEU A 397 -6.82 24.35 -26.35
CA LEU A 397 -7.61 23.52 -27.28
C LEU A 397 -7.11 23.73 -28.71
N ASN A 398 -6.86 22.64 -29.44
CA ASN A 398 -6.39 22.66 -30.82
C ASN A 398 -7.46 22.11 -31.79
N ASP A 399 -8.24 23.01 -32.40
CA ASP A 399 -9.28 22.66 -33.38
C ASP A 399 -8.74 21.92 -34.61
N GLN A 400 -7.47 22.16 -35.00
CA GLN A 400 -6.87 21.46 -36.14
C GLN A 400 -6.63 19.98 -35.80
N THR A 401 -6.27 19.67 -34.56
CA THR A 401 -6.17 18.28 -34.10
C THR A 401 -7.50 17.55 -34.26
N PHE A 402 -8.62 18.18 -33.89
CA PHE A 402 -9.95 17.60 -34.11
C PHE A 402 -10.26 17.39 -35.59
N GLN A 403 -9.93 18.36 -36.44
CA GLN A 403 -10.19 18.29 -37.89
C GLN A 403 -9.43 17.14 -38.56
N PHE A 404 -8.19 16.89 -38.14
CA PHE A 404 -7.31 15.89 -38.76
C PHE A 404 -7.22 14.58 -37.99
N TRP A 405 -8.03 14.41 -36.94
CA TRP A 405 -7.96 13.22 -36.08
C TRP A 405 -8.36 11.97 -36.83
N ASP A 406 -7.49 10.95 -36.82
CA ASP A 406 -7.88 9.61 -37.25
C ASP A 406 -8.59 8.87 -36.11
N PHE A 407 -9.91 8.71 -36.25
CA PHE A 407 -10.75 7.93 -35.33
C PHE A 407 -10.70 6.42 -35.60
N SER A 408 -10.00 5.98 -36.65
CA SER A 408 -9.80 4.57 -36.92
C SER A 408 -9.00 3.92 -35.79
N HIS A 409 -9.46 2.76 -35.36
CA HIS A 409 -8.81 1.95 -34.35
C HIS A 409 -9.13 0.48 -34.61
N ILE A 410 -8.17 -0.39 -34.34
CA ILE A 410 -8.35 -1.84 -34.34
C ILE A 410 -8.28 -2.28 -32.89
N ASP A 411 -9.40 -2.81 -32.39
CA ASP A 411 -9.48 -3.24 -31.00
C ASP A 411 -8.62 -4.50 -30.75
N PRO A 412 -8.46 -4.93 -29.49
CA PRO A 412 -7.66 -6.10 -29.13
C PRO A 412 -8.11 -7.43 -29.77
N THR A 413 -9.29 -7.48 -30.38
CA THR A 413 -9.76 -8.67 -31.12
C THR A 413 -9.30 -8.69 -32.57
N GLY A 414 -8.54 -7.69 -33.01
CA GLY A 414 -8.12 -7.50 -34.39
C GLY A 414 -9.26 -6.97 -35.28
N ALA A 415 -10.34 -6.49 -34.68
CA ALA A 415 -11.51 -6.03 -35.39
C ALA A 415 -11.60 -4.50 -35.36
N GLN A 416 -11.91 -3.92 -36.52
CA GLN A 416 -12.38 -2.56 -36.58
C GLN A 416 -13.86 -2.53 -36.17
N LYS A 417 -14.12 -2.07 -34.95
CA LYS A 417 -15.46 -1.95 -34.36
C LYS A 417 -15.90 -0.49 -34.28
N GLY A 418 -17.18 -0.30 -33.99
CA GLY A 418 -17.84 1.00 -34.02
C GLY A 418 -18.18 1.37 -35.45
N LYS A 419 -19.47 1.24 -35.81
CA LYS A 419 -20.00 1.76 -37.06
C LYS A 419 -21.15 2.68 -36.74
N ASP A 420 -21.14 3.87 -37.30
CA ASP A 420 -22.29 4.77 -37.22
C ASP A 420 -23.49 4.23 -38.04
N ALA A 421 -24.60 4.96 -38.03
CA ALA A 421 -25.81 4.59 -38.76
C ALA A 421 -25.61 4.50 -40.29
N ASP A 422 -24.63 5.23 -40.82
CA ASP A 422 -24.29 5.27 -42.24
C ASP A 422 -23.25 4.19 -42.63
N GLY A 423 -22.77 3.44 -41.64
CA GLY A 423 -21.81 2.34 -41.82
C GLY A 423 -20.35 2.80 -41.86
N ASN A 424 -20.06 4.06 -41.54
CA ASN A 424 -18.69 4.56 -41.41
C ASN A 424 -18.09 4.04 -40.12
N THR A 425 -16.79 3.72 -40.16
CA THR A 425 -16.04 3.36 -38.95
C THR A 425 -15.98 4.55 -38.00
N VAL A 426 -16.30 4.32 -36.73
CA VAL A 426 -16.18 5.27 -35.62
C VAL A 426 -15.53 4.60 -34.42
N LEU A 427 -15.07 5.39 -33.44
CA LEU A 427 -14.30 4.87 -32.32
C LEU A 427 -15.16 4.06 -31.32
N TYR A 428 -14.69 2.84 -31.01
CA TYR A 428 -15.23 2.01 -29.94
C TYR A 428 -14.07 1.50 -29.06
N THR A 429 -13.99 1.98 -27.81
CA THR A 429 -12.91 1.64 -26.87
C THR A 429 -13.39 0.95 -25.60
N ALA A 430 -14.70 0.76 -25.44
CA ALA A 430 -15.22 -0.12 -24.38
C ALA A 430 -14.72 -1.57 -24.57
N GLY A 431 -14.38 -1.96 -25.80
CA GLY A 431 -13.72 -3.23 -26.12
C GLY A 431 -12.32 -3.33 -25.51
N ASP A 432 -11.51 -2.29 -25.66
CA ASP A 432 -10.18 -2.17 -25.06
C ASP A 432 -10.23 -2.22 -23.54
N LEU A 433 -11.16 -1.48 -22.93
CA LEU A 433 -11.37 -1.51 -21.49
C LEU A 433 -11.76 -2.92 -21.01
N ALA A 434 -12.70 -3.56 -21.71
CA ALA A 434 -13.11 -4.91 -21.38
C ALA A 434 -11.94 -5.90 -21.52
N ALA A 435 -11.09 -5.74 -22.54
CA ALA A 435 -9.91 -6.57 -22.74
C ALA A 435 -8.86 -6.36 -21.64
N ALA A 436 -8.56 -5.10 -21.28
CA ALA A 436 -7.63 -4.77 -20.19
C ALA A 436 -8.14 -5.30 -18.84
N MET A 437 -9.43 -5.12 -18.52
CA MET A 437 -10.04 -5.66 -17.31
C MET A 437 -10.12 -7.19 -17.29
N ALA A 438 -10.24 -7.84 -18.45
CA ALA A 438 -10.25 -9.29 -18.55
C ALA A 438 -8.86 -9.91 -18.32
N LEU A 439 -7.79 -9.27 -18.81
CA LEU A 439 -6.41 -9.72 -18.62
C LEU A 439 -5.85 -9.36 -17.24
N ASN A 440 -6.20 -8.17 -16.75
CA ASN A 440 -5.85 -7.72 -15.41
C ASN A 440 -7.11 -7.72 -14.51
N PRO A 441 -7.42 -8.85 -13.83
CA PRO A 441 -8.60 -8.98 -12.97
C PRO A 441 -8.53 -8.13 -11.69
N ASP A 442 -7.47 -7.34 -11.51
CA ASP A 442 -7.31 -6.36 -10.43
C ASP A 442 -7.45 -4.92 -10.86
N LEU A 443 -7.41 -4.67 -12.17
CA LEU A 443 -7.64 -3.35 -12.70
C LEU A 443 -8.98 -2.84 -12.20
N ARG A 444 -8.92 -1.77 -11.40
CA ARG A 444 -10.11 -1.06 -10.93
C ARG A 444 -10.46 0.05 -11.90
N VAL A 445 -11.75 0.22 -12.15
CA VAL A 445 -12.23 1.30 -13.01
C VAL A 445 -13.22 2.14 -12.22
N PHE A 446 -12.94 3.43 -12.11
CA PHE A 446 -13.84 4.42 -11.52
C PHE A 446 -14.43 5.27 -12.64
N GLN A 447 -15.73 5.17 -12.86
CA GLN A 447 -16.44 6.02 -13.79
C GLN A 447 -17.21 7.09 -13.01
N ALA A 448 -17.06 8.35 -13.43
CA ALA A 448 -17.74 9.51 -12.86
C ALA A 448 -18.48 10.29 -13.95
N SER A 449 -19.74 10.62 -13.74
CA SER A 449 -20.52 11.50 -14.62
C SER A 449 -21.24 12.61 -13.85
N GLY A 450 -21.52 13.71 -14.54
CA GLY A 450 -22.51 14.70 -14.10
C GLY A 450 -23.92 14.34 -14.56
N TYR A 451 -24.95 14.60 -13.75
CA TYR A 451 -26.35 14.47 -14.16
C TYR A 451 -26.75 15.45 -15.28
N TYR A 452 -26.09 16.62 -15.35
CA TYR A 452 -26.44 17.72 -16.25
C TYR A 452 -25.52 17.80 -17.49
N ASP A 453 -24.81 16.71 -17.80
CA ASP A 453 -23.89 16.62 -18.94
C ASP A 453 -24.58 15.96 -20.13
N SER A 454 -24.89 16.74 -21.16
CA SER A 454 -25.52 16.25 -22.40
C SER A 454 -24.51 15.91 -23.50
N VAL A 455 -23.25 16.30 -23.31
CA VAL A 455 -22.14 15.95 -24.21
C VAL A 455 -21.74 14.50 -24.00
N THR A 456 -21.64 14.07 -22.74
CA THR A 456 -21.46 12.67 -22.35
C THR A 456 -22.53 12.23 -21.35
N PRO A 457 -23.76 11.93 -21.82
CA PRO A 457 -24.88 11.60 -20.95
C PRO A 457 -24.58 10.42 -20.04
N PHE A 458 -24.76 10.60 -18.73
CA PHE A 458 -24.42 9.58 -17.73
C PHE A 458 -25.08 8.23 -18.04
N TYR A 459 -26.35 8.25 -18.49
CA TYR A 459 -27.06 7.01 -18.79
C TYR A 459 -26.55 6.34 -20.07
N GLN A 460 -26.10 7.12 -21.06
CA GLN A 460 -25.45 6.54 -22.23
C GLN A 460 -24.14 5.85 -21.84
N THR A 461 -23.36 6.45 -20.94
CA THR A 461 -22.15 5.82 -20.39
C THR A 461 -22.47 4.52 -19.64
N GLU A 462 -23.52 4.51 -18.79
CA GLU A 462 -24.00 3.30 -18.11
C GLU A 462 -24.39 2.20 -19.10
N LEU A 463 -25.14 2.54 -20.17
CA LEU A 463 -25.53 1.59 -21.21
C LEU A 463 -24.32 1.02 -21.96
N THR A 464 -23.36 1.86 -22.32
CA THR A 464 -22.13 1.43 -23.01
C THR A 464 -21.29 0.50 -22.12
N LEU A 465 -21.13 0.82 -20.83
CA LEU A 465 -20.41 -0.05 -19.89
C LEU A 465 -21.17 -1.34 -19.56
N ALA A 466 -22.50 -1.30 -19.52
CA ALA A 466 -23.32 -2.50 -19.41
C ALA A 466 -23.13 -3.40 -20.63
N ALA A 467 -23.10 -2.81 -21.83
CA ALA A 467 -22.96 -3.52 -23.11
C ALA A 467 -21.52 -3.95 -23.45
N MET A 468 -20.50 -3.46 -22.74
CA MET A 468 -19.11 -3.82 -23.01
C MET A 468 -18.92 -5.35 -22.97
N PRO A 469 -18.07 -5.95 -23.81
CA PRO A 469 -17.95 -7.40 -23.97
C PRO A 469 -17.16 -8.08 -22.84
N LEU A 470 -17.31 -7.62 -21.59
CA LEU A 470 -16.72 -8.25 -20.40
C LEU A 470 -17.74 -9.23 -19.80
N LEU A 471 -17.56 -10.53 -19.97
CA LEU A 471 -18.52 -11.51 -19.46
C LEU A 471 -18.24 -11.93 -18.00
N ASP A 472 -16.98 -11.85 -17.57
CA ASP A 472 -16.58 -12.26 -16.23
C ASP A 472 -17.14 -11.32 -15.15
N THR A 473 -17.86 -11.90 -14.18
CA THR A 473 -18.54 -11.14 -13.13
C THR A 473 -17.58 -10.58 -12.08
N ARG A 474 -16.43 -11.22 -11.84
CA ARG A 474 -15.42 -10.75 -10.88
C ARG A 474 -14.67 -9.53 -11.42
N ALA A 475 -14.28 -9.56 -12.69
CA ALA A 475 -13.70 -8.41 -13.38
C ALA A 475 -14.72 -7.27 -13.47
N ARG A 476 -15.99 -7.54 -13.83
CA ARG A 476 -17.05 -6.51 -13.80
C ARG A 476 -17.24 -5.86 -12.43
N ALA A 477 -17.08 -6.60 -11.34
CA ALA A 477 -17.18 -6.05 -9.98
C ALA A 477 -16.06 -5.03 -9.64
N ASN A 478 -15.07 -4.85 -10.52
CA ASN A 478 -14.06 -3.81 -10.38
C ASN A 478 -14.46 -2.45 -10.99
N LEU A 479 -15.58 -2.40 -11.71
CA LEU A 479 -16.14 -1.17 -12.25
C LEU A 479 -17.06 -0.52 -11.21
N GLN A 480 -16.72 0.70 -10.82
CA GLN A 480 -17.53 1.58 -9.99
C GLN A 480 -18.11 2.68 -10.88
N ILE A 481 -19.41 2.93 -10.78
CA ILE A 481 -20.13 3.93 -11.59
C ILE A 481 -20.75 4.92 -10.61
N HIS A 482 -20.35 6.18 -10.69
CA HIS A 482 -20.77 7.25 -9.81
C HIS A 482 -21.32 8.42 -10.64
N THR A 483 -22.42 8.99 -10.18
CA THR A 483 -23.04 10.16 -10.83
C THR A 483 -23.26 11.26 -9.79
N TYR A 484 -22.89 12.48 -10.15
CA TYR A 484 -22.87 13.63 -9.25
C TYR A 484 -23.84 14.73 -9.72
N PRO A 485 -24.37 15.57 -8.82
CA PRO A 485 -25.22 16.71 -9.15
C PRO A 485 -24.43 17.87 -9.78
N SER A 486 -23.69 17.58 -10.84
CA SER A 486 -22.81 18.48 -11.60
C SER A 486 -22.96 18.25 -13.11
N GLY A 487 -22.24 19.04 -13.90
CA GLY A 487 -22.06 18.83 -15.34
C GLY A 487 -20.79 18.03 -15.67
N HIS A 488 -20.26 18.27 -16.86
CA HIS A 488 -19.13 17.55 -17.48
C HIS A 488 -17.83 17.64 -16.67
N MET A 489 -17.52 18.85 -16.21
CA MET A 489 -16.40 19.10 -15.32
C MET A 489 -16.89 18.96 -13.88
N VAL A 490 -17.11 17.72 -13.43
CA VAL A 490 -17.72 17.40 -12.12
C VAL A 490 -17.11 18.22 -10.99
N TYR A 491 -15.78 18.39 -11.03
CA TYR A 491 -14.98 19.11 -10.03
C TYR A 491 -15.20 20.63 -9.95
N LEU A 492 -15.90 21.25 -10.90
CA LEU A 492 -16.22 22.68 -10.82
C LEU A 492 -17.38 22.98 -9.86
N ASP A 493 -18.22 21.98 -9.57
CA ASP A 493 -19.20 22.04 -8.49
C ASP A 493 -18.51 21.66 -7.16
N PRO A 494 -18.44 22.56 -6.15
CA PRO A 494 -17.69 22.29 -4.93
C PRO A 494 -18.16 21.06 -4.16
N GLY A 495 -19.47 20.86 -4.04
CA GLY A 495 -20.03 19.72 -3.31
C GLY A 495 -19.74 18.40 -4.03
N SER A 496 -19.89 18.37 -5.34
CA SER A 496 -19.56 17.22 -6.18
C SER A 496 -18.06 16.92 -6.19
N ARG A 497 -17.19 17.94 -6.19
CA ARG A 497 -15.74 17.74 -6.10
C ARG A 497 -15.34 17.06 -4.79
N THR A 498 -15.84 17.57 -3.66
CA THR A 498 -15.57 16.97 -2.35
C THR A 498 -16.13 15.54 -2.24
N ALA A 499 -17.34 15.30 -2.77
CA ALA A 499 -17.90 13.95 -2.84
C ALA A 499 -17.06 13.01 -3.71
N MET A 500 -16.68 13.45 -4.91
CA MET A 500 -15.83 12.69 -5.83
C MET A 500 -14.46 12.41 -5.23
N LYS A 501 -13.86 13.36 -4.53
CA LYS A 501 -12.61 13.17 -3.78
C LYS A 501 -12.76 12.06 -2.72
N ALA A 502 -13.85 12.05 -1.96
CA ALA A 502 -14.11 11.03 -0.95
C ALA A 502 -14.24 9.62 -1.59
N ASP A 503 -14.98 9.51 -2.68
CA ASP A 503 -15.13 8.26 -3.43
C ASP A 503 -13.79 7.80 -4.04
N LEU A 504 -12.99 8.73 -4.57
CA LEU A 504 -11.66 8.44 -5.09
C LEU A 504 -10.72 7.93 -4.00
N ILE A 505 -10.75 8.46 -2.77
CA ILE A 505 -9.94 7.91 -1.65
C ILE A 505 -10.26 6.41 -1.46
N GLY A 506 -11.54 6.04 -1.46
CA GLY A 506 -11.97 4.64 -1.40
C GLY A 506 -11.49 3.83 -2.59
N PHE A 507 -11.58 4.38 -3.80
CA PHE A 507 -11.10 3.77 -5.03
C PHE A 507 -9.59 3.47 -5.00
N TYR A 508 -8.75 4.49 -4.74
CA TYR A 508 -7.30 4.35 -4.65
C TYR A 508 -6.91 3.35 -3.57
N GLY A 509 -7.50 3.47 -2.37
CA GLY A 509 -7.28 2.52 -1.28
C GLY A 509 -7.60 1.08 -1.70
N SER A 510 -8.74 0.86 -2.38
CA SER A 510 -9.15 -0.48 -2.83
C SER A 510 -8.33 -1.03 -3.99
N ALA A 511 -7.78 -0.17 -4.86
CA ALA A 511 -6.98 -0.56 -6.01
C ALA A 511 -5.54 -0.91 -5.61
N VAL A 512 -4.97 -0.12 -4.71
CA VAL A 512 -3.65 -0.40 -4.12
C VAL A 512 -3.74 -1.62 -3.19
N ALA A 513 -4.76 -1.70 -2.34
CA ALA A 513 -4.96 -2.85 -1.45
C ALA A 513 -5.23 -4.15 -2.22
N ARG A 514 -5.97 -4.12 -3.34
CA ARG A 514 -6.33 -5.34 -4.09
C ARG A 514 -5.25 -5.82 -5.06
N ALA A 515 -4.38 -4.96 -5.57
CA ALA A 515 -3.13 -5.41 -6.20
C ALA A 515 -2.26 -6.18 -5.18
N THR A 516 -2.28 -5.76 -3.92
CA THR A 516 -1.73 -6.55 -2.82
C THR A 516 -2.60 -7.79 -2.53
N THR A 517 -3.94 -7.72 -2.56
CA THR A 517 -4.85 -8.85 -2.27
C THR A 517 -4.90 -9.92 -3.37
N ASN A 518 -4.63 -9.64 -4.64
CA ASN A 518 -4.62 -10.63 -5.72
C ASN A 518 -3.24 -11.19 -6.04
N ALA A 519 -2.16 -10.44 -5.80
CA ALA A 519 -0.86 -11.08 -5.57
C ALA A 519 -0.94 -12.03 -4.36
N ARG A 520 -1.73 -11.65 -3.32
CA ARG A 520 -2.11 -12.54 -2.20
C ARG A 520 -3.14 -13.63 -2.58
N LEU A 521 -4.02 -13.46 -3.58
CA LEU A 521 -5.03 -14.47 -3.99
C LEU A 521 -4.53 -15.46 -5.04
N LEU A 522 -3.63 -15.10 -5.95
CA LEU A 522 -2.93 -16.09 -6.80
C LEU A 522 -1.96 -16.92 -5.96
N ALA A 523 -1.48 -16.39 -4.83
CA ALA A 523 -0.90 -17.18 -3.76
C ALA A 523 -1.96 -17.98 -2.94
N ALA A 524 -3.19 -17.48 -2.79
CA ALA A 524 -4.27 -18.08 -1.99
C ALA A 524 -5.33 -18.95 -2.76
N ILE A 525 -5.12 -19.29 -4.04
CA ILE A 525 -5.89 -20.37 -4.71
C ILE A 525 -5.31 -21.76 -4.36
N THR A 526 -4.23 -21.81 -3.59
CA THR A 526 -3.91 -22.96 -2.74
C THR A 526 -4.67 -22.76 -1.40
N PRO A 527 -5.44 -23.73 -0.91
CA PRO A 527 -6.51 -23.49 0.08
C PRO A 527 -6.00 -22.85 1.38
N PHE A 528 -6.83 -21.96 1.95
CA PHE A 528 -6.74 -21.34 3.29
C PHE A 528 -5.83 -22.10 4.27
N ARG A 529 -4.63 -21.56 4.55
CA ARG A 529 -3.75 -21.95 5.66
C ARG A 529 -3.05 -20.72 6.25
N SER A 530 -3.11 -20.60 7.58
CA SER A 530 -2.22 -19.94 8.57
C SER A 530 -1.28 -18.79 8.15
N PHE A 531 -1.30 -17.66 8.89
CA PHE A 531 -0.73 -16.37 8.46
C PHE A 531 0.63 -15.96 9.09
N ILE A 532 1.21 -16.73 10.01
CA ILE A 532 2.69 -16.81 10.09
C ILE A 532 3.09 -17.75 8.95
N ALA A 533 3.84 -17.24 7.98
CA ALA A 533 4.05 -17.88 6.69
C ALA A 533 4.47 -19.36 6.80
N TYR A 534 3.91 -20.21 5.93
CA TYR A 534 4.52 -21.47 5.50
C TYR A 534 5.55 -21.12 4.39
N PRO A 535 6.85 -20.95 4.66
CA PRO A 535 7.87 -21.99 4.50
C PRO A 535 7.71 -22.96 5.67
N PRO A 536 8.05 -24.26 5.52
CA PRO A 536 7.64 -25.33 6.44
C PRO A 536 7.62 -24.83 7.88
N VAL A 537 6.46 -24.98 8.56
CA VAL A 537 6.29 -24.75 10.00
C VAL A 537 7.66 -24.87 10.65
N ARG A 538 8.19 -23.78 11.23
CA ARG A 538 9.41 -23.85 12.04
C ARG A 538 9.11 -24.90 13.08
N GLY A 539 9.70 -26.03 12.77
CA GLY A 539 9.25 -27.35 13.06
C GLY A 539 10.59 -28.02 13.05
N PRO A 540 10.96 -28.54 14.19
CA PRO A 540 12.34 -28.45 14.55
C PRO A 540 13.11 -29.44 13.66
N LEU A 541 14.24 -28.98 13.13
CA LEU A 541 14.83 -29.59 11.95
C LEU A 541 15.32 -31.02 12.26
N GLU A 542 14.88 -32.00 11.48
CA GLU A 542 15.32 -33.40 11.67
C GLU A 542 16.74 -33.63 11.14
N ALA A 543 17.48 -34.53 11.80
CA ALA A 543 18.86 -34.86 11.43
C ALA A 543 18.98 -35.43 10.00
N ARG A 544 19.94 -34.92 9.22
CA ARG A 544 20.25 -35.39 7.84
C ARG A 544 21.21 -36.58 7.78
N ASP A 545 21.99 -36.82 8.84
CA ASP A 545 22.94 -37.93 8.96
C ASP A 545 22.94 -38.53 10.38
N ALA A 546 22.71 -39.84 10.49
CA ALA A 546 22.71 -40.58 11.74
C ALA A 546 24.13 -40.87 12.30
N SER A 547 25.20 -40.43 11.61
CA SER A 547 26.59 -40.65 12.01
C SER A 547 27.09 -39.68 13.09
N ALA A 548 26.48 -38.49 13.20
CA ALA A 548 26.73 -37.55 14.27
C ALA A 548 25.96 -37.97 15.54
N ARG A 549 26.61 -37.87 16.72
CA ARG A 549 26.00 -38.35 17.99
C ARG A 549 25.08 -37.26 18.56
N PRO A 550 23.76 -37.44 18.56
CA PRO A 550 22.83 -36.50 19.18
C PRO A 550 23.05 -36.41 20.70
N TRP A 551 22.37 -35.46 21.33
CA TRP A 551 22.36 -35.29 22.77
C TRP A 551 21.02 -35.69 23.35
N SER A 552 21.03 -36.51 24.40
CA SER A 552 19.93 -36.47 25.35
C SER A 552 20.02 -35.17 26.16
N VAL A 553 18.87 -34.61 26.57
CA VAL A 553 18.83 -33.36 27.35
C VAL A 553 19.74 -33.42 28.60
N PRO A 554 19.77 -34.53 29.39
CA PRO A 554 20.68 -34.61 30.54
C PRO A 554 22.16 -34.62 30.19
N GLU A 555 22.55 -35.27 29.08
CA GLU A 555 23.94 -35.25 28.61
C GLU A 555 24.36 -33.85 28.17
N LEU A 556 23.47 -33.13 27.48
CA LEU A 556 23.76 -31.76 27.06
C LEU A 556 23.86 -30.82 28.25
N CYS A 557 22.91 -30.91 29.18
CA CYS A 557 22.94 -30.18 30.44
C CYS A 557 24.29 -30.43 31.17
N ALA A 558 24.74 -31.69 31.26
CA ALA A 558 26.04 -31.98 31.85
C ALA A 558 27.19 -31.31 31.09
N ALA A 559 27.16 -31.30 29.75
CA ALA A 559 28.17 -30.65 28.92
C ALA A 559 28.19 -29.12 29.08
N TYR A 560 27.04 -28.50 29.35
CA TYR A 560 26.92 -27.07 29.68
C TYR A 560 27.05 -26.75 31.16
N ARG A 561 27.48 -27.71 31.99
CA ARG A 561 27.61 -27.54 33.45
C ARG A 561 26.32 -27.01 34.09
N TRP A 562 25.18 -27.56 33.68
CA TRP A 562 23.89 -27.25 34.26
C TRP A 562 23.92 -27.40 35.79
N PRO A 563 23.31 -26.48 36.54
CA PRO A 563 23.29 -26.57 37.99
C PRO A 563 22.47 -27.78 38.44
N LYS A 564 22.59 -28.13 39.72
CA LYS A 564 21.78 -29.15 40.39
C LYS A 564 21.38 -28.65 41.77
N GLY A 565 20.17 -28.99 42.21
CA GLY A 565 19.66 -28.63 43.52
C GLY A 565 19.09 -27.21 43.61
N LEU A 566 18.72 -26.60 42.48
CA LEU A 566 17.95 -25.35 42.49
C LEU A 566 16.58 -25.57 43.16
N ALA A 567 16.01 -24.48 43.71
CA ALA A 567 14.81 -24.54 44.54
C ALA A 567 13.62 -25.25 43.88
N GLY A 568 13.42 -25.03 42.57
CA GLY A 568 12.24 -25.46 41.84
C GLY A 568 10.96 -24.73 42.27
N GLY A 569 9.83 -25.13 41.70
CA GLY A 569 8.51 -24.55 41.95
C GLY A 569 8.04 -23.54 40.91
N GLY A 570 8.88 -23.20 39.93
CA GLY A 570 8.50 -22.29 38.84
C GLY A 570 7.55 -22.95 37.83
N THR A 571 6.64 -22.16 37.28
CA THR A 571 5.73 -22.56 36.21
C THR A 571 6.25 -22.07 34.85
N ILE A 572 6.41 -23.00 33.92
CA ILE A 572 6.86 -22.73 32.55
C ILE A 572 5.63 -22.55 31.66
N ALA A 573 5.54 -21.41 30.98
CA ALA A 573 4.63 -21.21 29.86
C ALA A 573 5.32 -21.64 28.56
N ILE A 574 4.63 -22.43 27.74
CA ILE A 574 5.02 -22.74 26.36
C ILE A 574 3.93 -22.17 25.45
N VAL A 575 4.31 -21.38 24.45
CA VAL A 575 3.36 -20.78 23.50
C VAL A 575 3.34 -21.60 22.22
N GLU A 576 2.16 -22.10 21.84
CA GLU A 576 1.99 -22.97 20.67
C GLU A 576 0.94 -22.42 19.71
N LEU A 577 1.31 -22.30 18.43
CA LEU A 577 0.47 -21.73 17.38
C LEU A 577 -0.16 -22.80 16.45
N GLY A 578 -0.03 -24.07 16.81
CA GLY A 578 -0.63 -25.20 16.12
C GLY A 578 -0.04 -26.54 16.58
N GLY A 579 -0.64 -27.65 16.13
CA GLY A 579 -0.19 -29.01 16.47
C GLY A 579 -0.72 -29.50 17.81
N GLY A 580 -0.04 -30.51 18.36
CA GLY A 580 -0.38 -31.05 19.66
C GLY A 580 0.69 -31.97 20.23
N TRP A 581 0.50 -32.37 21.49
CA TRP A 581 1.33 -33.36 22.18
C TRP A 581 0.49 -34.56 22.63
N LEU A 582 1.16 -35.71 22.73
CA LEU A 582 0.57 -36.95 23.20
C LEU A 582 1.17 -37.34 24.55
N LEU A 583 0.32 -37.74 25.50
CA LEU A 583 0.79 -38.27 26.79
C LEU A 583 1.71 -39.49 26.63
N SER A 584 1.44 -40.34 25.64
CA SER A 584 2.28 -41.50 25.34
C SER A 584 3.71 -41.12 24.96
N ASP A 585 3.90 -39.99 24.27
CA ASP A 585 5.23 -39.53 23.87
C ASP A 585 6.01 -39.05 25.09
N MET A 586 5.33 -38.31 25.99
CA MET A 586 5.91 -37.88 27.26
C MET A 586 6.30 -39.08 28.14
N GLU A 587 5.45 -40.10 28.23
CA GLU A 587 5.74 -41.34 28.99
C GLU A 587 6.98 -42.06 28.44
N VAL A 588 7.10 -42.19 27.12
CA VAL A 588 8.25 -42.84 26.48
C VAL A 588 9.52 -42.01 26.66
N PHE A 589 9.44 -40.69 26.48
CA PHE A 589 10.58 -39.79 26.61
C PHE A 589 11.12 -39.74 28.04
N PHE A 590 10.30 -39.30 29.01
CA PHE A 590 10.75 -39.15 30.40
C PHE A 590 11.06 -40.50 31.05
N GLY A 591 10.30 -41.54 30.73
CA GLY A 591 10.61 -42.91 31.15
C GLY A 591 11.97 -43.39 30.64
N GLY A 592 12.32 -43.04 29.39
CA GLY A 592 13.63 -43.31 28.80
C GLY A 592 14.79 -42.59 29.49
N LEU A 593 14.54 -41.40 30.04
CA LEU A 593 15.53 -40.62 30.81
C LEU A 593 15.56 -41.00 32.31
N GLY A 594 14.61 -41.81 32.79
CA GLY A 594 14.43 -42.09 34.22
C GLY A 594 13.96 -40.86 35.01
N GLN A 595 13.20 -39.96 34.35
CA GLN A 595 12.65 -38.74 34.93
C GLN A 595 11.14 -38.89 35.17
N PRO A 596 10.56 -38.18 36.16
CA PRO A 596 9.12 -38.15 36.36
C PRO A 596 8.43 -37.39 35.21
N LEU A 597 7.17 -37.75 34.95
CA LEU A 597 6.32 -36.97 34.05
C LEU A 597 6.13 -35.55 34.61
N PRO A 598 6.23 -34.51 33.77
CA PRO A 598 5.84 -33.17 34.16
C PRO A 598 4.32 -33.06 34.34
N SER A 599 3.88 -32.05 35.09
CA SER A 599 2.48 -31.63 35.08
C SER A 599 2.27 -30.67 33.91
N ILE A 600 1.42 -31.05 32.96
CA ILE A 600 1.12 -30.24 31.76
C ILE A 600 -0.35 -29.83 31.82
N THR A 601 -0.62 -28.53 31.66
CA THR A 601 -1.98 -27.99 31.56
C THR A 601 -2.14 -27.26 30.23
N ASP A 602 -3.10 -27.68 29.41
CA ASP A 602 -3.45 -26.99 28.19
C ASP A 602 -4.33 -25.77 28.51
N VAL A 603 -3.98 -24.61 27.95
CA VAL A 603 -4.70 -23.33 28.13
C VAL A 603 -5.04 -22.75 26.77
N SER A 604 -6.33 -22.71 26.44
CA SER A 604 -6.79 -22.04 25.22
C SER A 604 -6.77 -20.52 25.37
N VAL A 605 -6.16 -19.83 24.40
CA VAL A 605 -6.09 -18.37 24.32
C VAL A 605 -7.23 -17.80 23.47
N ASP A 606 -7.58 -18.47 22.37
CA ASP A 606 -8.57 -17.99 21.38
C ASP A 606 -9.62 -19.03 20.96
N GLY A 607 -9.69 -20.16 21.67
CA GLY A 607 -10.53 -21.32 21.31
C GLY A 607 -9.74 -22.45 20.62
N SER A 608 -8.45 -22.25 20.35
CA SER A 608 -7.53 -23.31 19.91
C SER A 608 -7.16 -24.23 21.06
N ASP A 609 -6.93 -25.52 20.77
CA ASP A 609 -6.70 -26.58 21.74
C ASP A 609 -5.57 -27.52 21.26
N ASN A 610 -5.05 -28.35 22.17
CA ASN A 610 -4.11 -29.42 21.86
C ASN A 610 -4.68 -30.37 20.79
N ALA A 611 -4.12 -30.37 19.59
CA ALA A 611 -4.64 -31.07 18.43
C ALA A 611 -3.53 -31.86 17.69
N PRO A 612 -3.03 -32.97 18.28
CA PRO A 612 -1.95 -33.75 17.70
C PRO A 612 -2.39 -34.45 16.40
N GLY A 613 -1.46 -34.61 15.47
CA GLY A 613 -1.64 -35.21 14.15
C GLY A 613 -1.09 -34.36 13.00
N GLY A 614 -0.45 -33.22 13.29
CA GLY A 614 0.06 -32.26 12.31
C GLY A 614 1.58 -32.30 12.12
N GLU A 615 2.11 -31.39 11.30
CA GLU A 615 3.57 -31.18 11.16
C GLU A 615 4.16 -30.44 12.37
N ALA A 616 3.36 -29.64 13.08
CA ALA A 616 3.77 -28.87 14.25
C ALA A 616 3.97 -29.73 15.51
N ASP A 617 3.52 -30.99 15.53
CA ASP A 617 3.66 -31.88 16.70
C ASP A 617 5.12 -32.05 17.15
N GLY A 618 6.07 -32.00 16.21
CA GLY A 618 7.49 -32.08 16.51
C GLY A 618 7.99 -30.90 17.35
N GLU A 619 7.49 -29.69 17.05
CA GLU A 619 7.81 -28.45 17.78
C GLU A 619 7.26 -28.52 19.21
N VAL A 620 5.96 -28.83 19.34
CA VAL A 620 5.31 -28.96 20.64
C VAL A 620 5.98 -30.02 21.51
N ALA A 621 6.29 -31.18 20.92
CA ALA A 621 6.95 -32.27 21.63
C ALA A 621 8.36 -31.88 22.10
N LEU A 622 9.15 -31.23 21.23
CA LEU A 622 10.47 -30.72 21.55
C LEU A 622 10.41 -29.73 22.73
N ASP A 623 9.56 -28.71 22.64
CA ASP A 623 9.44 -27.65 23.63
C ASP A 623 9.14 -28.20 25.04
N ILE A 624 8.15 -29.09 25.14
CA ILE A 624 7.77 -29.71 26.42
C ILE A 624 8.90 -30.62 26.94
N GLN A 625 9.46 -31.47 26.08
CA GLN A 625 10.45 -32.47 26.48
C GLN A 625 11.75 -31.84 26.94
N VAL A 626 12.25 -30.84 26.20
CA VAL A 626 13.49 -30.13 26.53
C VAL A 626 13.32 -29.30 27.79
N ALA A 627 12.26 -28.48 27.89
CA ALA A 627 12.06 -27.61 29.04
C ALA A 627 11.92 -28.40 30.35
N ALA A 628 11.08 -29.44 30.34
CA ALA A 628 10.84 -30.26 31.53
C ALA A 628 12.07 -31.07 31.93
N ALA A 629 12.80 -31.65 30.98
CA ALA A 629 14.00 -32.43 31.29
C ALA A 629 15.14 -31.54 31.80
N ALA A 630 15.32 -30.35 31.23
CA ALA A 630 16.30 -29.37 31.69
C ALA A 630 15.99 -28.85 33.09
N TYR A 631 14.71 -28.58 33.37
CA TYR A 631 14.23 -28.23 34.71
C TYR A 631 14.49 -29.37 35.71
N TYR A 632 14.22 -30.62 35.34
CA TYR A 632 14.46 -31.77 36.20
C TYR A 632 15.95 -31.94 36.51
N VAL A 633 16.84 -31.75 35.53
CA VAL A 633 18.30 -31.81 35.79
C VAL A 633 18.71 -30.76 36.82
N ALA A 634 18.12 -29.56 36.76
CA ALA A 634 18.42 -28.47 37.67
C ALA A 634 17.87 -28.66 39.10
N THR A 635 16.72 -29.32 39.25
CA THR A 635 15.98 -29.36 40.54
C THR A 635 15.86 -30.75 41.16
N GLY A 636 15.91 -31.81 40.34
CA GLY A 636 15.47 -33.15 40.72
C GLY A 636 13.95 -33.29 40.91
N GLN A 637 13.16 -32.30 40.49
CA GLN A 637 11.71 -32.22 40.66
C GLN A 637 11.00 -32.23 39.30
N ALA A 638 9.77 -32.76 39.26
CA ALA A 638 8.94 -32.68 38.07
C ALA A 638 8.60 -31.22 37.73
N ALA A 639 8.67 -30.85 36.45
CA ALA A 639 8.32 -29.52 35.98
C ALA A 639 6.80 -29.30 35.98
N THR A 640 6.38 -28.05 36.13
CA THR A 640 4.99 -27.61 35.91
C THR A 640 4.94 -26.74 34.66
N LEU A 641 4.18 -27.17 33.66
CA LEU A 641 4.04 -26.52 32.37
C LEU A 641 2.59 -26.12 32.11
N ARG A 642 2.42 -24.96 31.47
CA ARG A 642 1.18 -24.51 30.87
C ARG A 642 1.42 -24.26 29.39
N VAL A 643 0.71 -24.98 28.54
CA VAL A 643 0.81 -24.86 27.08
C VAL A 643 -0.31 -23.96 26.61
N TYR A 644 0.04 -22.77 26.11
CA TYR A 644 -0.89 -21.75 25.67
C TYR A 644 -1.15 -21.91 24.17
N TRP A 645 -2.33 -22.45 23.86
CA TRP A 645 -2.80 -22.72 22.50
C TRP A 645 -3.47 -21.49 21.91
N ALA A 646 -2.94 -21.01 20.80
CA ALA A 646 -3.55 -19.96 20.01
C ALA A 646 -3.54 -20.34 18.53
N GLY A 647 -4.51 -19.82 17.78
CA GLY A 647 -4.47 -19.89 16.33
C GLY A 647 -3.27 -19.10 15.80
N ASN A 648 -2.74 -19.52 14.65
CA ASN A 648 -1.60 -18.89 14.02
C ASN A 648 -1.96 -17.53 13.36
N ALA A 649 -2.34 -16.56 14.19
CA ALA A 649 -2.70 -15.19 13.83
C ALA A 649 -1.64 -14.20 14.34
N PRO A 650 -1.43 -13.04 13.68
CA PRO A 650 -0.39 -12.07 14.06
C PRO A 650 -0.42 -11.60 15.53
N GLY A 651 -1.61 -11.49 16.13
CA GLY A 651 -1.76 -11.08 17.54
C GLY A 651 -1.56 -12.20 18.57
N ALA A 652 -1.37 -13.45 18.13
CA ALA A 652 -1.40 -14.63 18.99
C ALA A 652 -0.24 -14.65 20.01
N ILE A 653 0.99 -14.38 19.57
CA ILE A 653 2.17 -14.36 20.44
C ILE A 653 1.97 -13.37 21.61
N ALA A 654 1.61 -12.13 21.30
CA ALA A 654 1.37 -11.10 22.30
C ALA A 654 0.22 -11.47 23.27
N ALA A 655 -0.87 -12.07 22.75
CA ALA A 655 -1.99 -12.53 23.56
C ALA A 655 -1.58 -13.68 24.50
N SER A 656 -0.80 -14.64 24.01
CA SER A 656 -0.30 -15.77 24.79
C SER A 656 0.67 -15.31 25.88
N ILE A 657 1.59 -14.37 25.59
CA ILE A 657 2.48 -13.78 26.60
C ILE A 657 1.66 -13.10 27.72
N ARG A 658 0.70 -12.25 27.35
CA ARG A 658 -0.17 -11.56 28.32
C ARG A 658 -0.96 -12.55 29.16
N ARG A 659 -1.50 -13.60 28.54
CA ARG A 659 -2.25 -14.63 29.25
C ARG A 659 -1.35 -15.40 30.22
N ALA A 660 -0.16 -15.81 29.78
CA ALA A 660 0.82 -16.50 30.62
C ALA A 660 1.26 -15.67 31.84
N ALA A 661 1.51 -14.37 31.63
CA ALA A 661 1.82 -13.45 32.72
C ALA A 661 0.66 -13.33 33.72
N ALA A 662 -0.58 -13.15 33.22
CA ALA A 662 -1.78 -13.05 34.06
C ALA A 662 -2.06 -14.32 34.86
N ASP A 663 -1.78 -15.47 34.26
CA ASP A 663 -1.89 -16.79 34.86
C ASP A 663 -0.78 -17.08 35.88
N GLY A 664 0.21 -16.18 35.99
CA GLY A 664 1.27 -16.22 36.99
C GLY A 664 2.42 -17.15 36.64
N CYS A 665 2.71 -17.38 35.36
CA CYS A 665 3.89 -18.13 34.93
C CYS A 665 5.19 -17.40 35.26
N ASP A 666 6.27 -18.14 35.58
CA ASP A 666 7.58 -17.58 35.96
C ASP A 666 8.49 -17.37 34.75
N VAL A 667 8.31 -18.21 33.73
CA VAL A 667 9.06 -18.15 32.48
C VAL A 667 8.14 -18.48 31.32
N CYS A 668 8.35 -17.83 30.18
CA CYS A 668 7.68 -18.08 28.92
C CYS A 668 8.71 -18.49 27.86
N SER A 669 8.48 -19.63 27.21
CA SER A 669 9.23 -20.13 26.06
C SER A 669 8.40 -19.95 24.79
N ILE A 670 9.02 -19.40 23.75
CA ILE A 670 8.39 -19.19 22.45
C ILE A 670 9.34 -19.70 21.35
N SER A 671 8.99 -20.81 20.73
CA SER A 671 9.74 -21.38 19.59
C SER A 671 9.12 -21.02 18.24
N TRP A 672 8.30 -19.96 18.23
CA TRP A 672 7.59 -19.46 17.05
C TRP A 672 7.97 -18.00 16.77
N GLY A 673 8.25 -17.69 15.52
CA GLY A 673 8.64 -16.34 15.12
C GLY A 673 8.57 -16.12 13.62
N ALA A 674 8.81 -14.88 13.23
CA ALA A 674 9.03 -14.50 11.85
C ALA A 674 9.97 -13.27 11.74
N ALA A 675 10.61 -13.12 10.60
CA ALA A 675 11.52 -12.01 10.31
C ALA A 675 10.85 -10.64 10.51
N GLU A 676 11.61 -9.63 10.94
CA GLU A 676 11.13 -8.26 11.11
C GLU A 676 10.41 -7.73 9.88
N THR A 677 10.91 -8.02 8.66
CA THR A 677 10.17 -7.64 7.44
C THR A 677 8.80 -8.29 7.31
N VAL A 678 8.58 -9.49 7.86
CA VAL A 678 7.24 -10.12 7.89
C VAL A 678 6.31 -9.29 8.77
N TRP A 679 6.78 -8.85 9.93
CA TRP A 679 5.99 -8.05 10.86
C TRP A 679 5.74 -6.63 10.35
N GLU A 680 6.74 -5.97 9.76
CA GLU A 680 6.57 -4.68 9.07
C GLU A 680 5.56 -4.80 7.92
N ARG A 681 5.65 -5.89 7.14
CA ARG A 681 4.65 -6.19 6.11
C ARG A 681 3.28 -6.29 6.76
N LEU A 682 3.10 -7.10 7.82
CA LEU A 682 1.82 -7.30 8.52
C LEU A 682 1.25 -6.00 9.08
N GLU A 683 2.06 -5.15 9.68
CA GLU A 683 1.66 -3.82 10.13
C GLU A 683 1.15 -3.00 8.94
N THR A 684 1.88 -3.00 7.83
CA THR A 684 1.47 -2.34 6.58
C THR A 684 0.17 -2.95 6.01
N GLN A 685 -0.05 -4.27 6.14
CA GLN A 685 -1.26 -4.91 5.60
C GLN A 685 -2.51 -4.67 6.45
N THR A 686 -2.34 -4.49 7.77
CA THR A 686 -3.45 -4.50 8.73
C THR A 686 -3.68 -3.16 9.42
N GLY A 687 -2.71 -2.24 9.35
CA GLY A 687 -2.69 -1.00 10.14
C GLY A 687 -2.52 -1.22 11.64
N THR A 688 -2.15 -2.43 12.07
CA THR A 688 -1.92 -2.78 13.47
C THR A 688 -0.44 -3.04 13.70
N ASP A 689 0.18 -2.28 14.60
CA ASP A 689 1.57 -2.49 14.99
C ASP A 689 1.67 -3.73 15.91
N PHE A 690 1.85 -4.89 15.30
CA PHE A 690 2.00 -6.14 16.05
C PHE A 690 3.35 -6.24 16.76
N VAL A 691 4.38 -5.55 16.26
CA VAL A 691 5.72 -5.55 16.88
C VAL A 691 5.66 -4.83 18.22
N ALA A 692 5.11 -3.63 18.26
CA ALA A 692 4.89 -2.91 19.52
C ALA A 692 3.99 -3.72 20.46
N ASN A 693 2.94 -4.37 19.96
CA ASN A 693 2.07 -5.20 20.80
C ASN A 693 2.79 -6.40 21.45
N ILE A 694 3.77 -7.00 20.76
CA ILE A 694 4.59 -8.10 21.27
C ILE A 694 5.59 -7.55 22.30
N GLU A 695 6.30 -6.47 21.98
CA GLU A 695 7.24 -5.84 22.92
C GLU A 695 6.52 -5.36 24.19
N ASP A 696 5.36 -4.70 24.06
CA ASP A 696 4.54 -4.28 25.20
C ASP A 696 4.08 -5.48 26.05
N ALA A 697 3.74 -6.60 25.42
CA ALA A 697 3.39 -7.82 26.14
C ALA A 697 4.59 -8.38 26.92
N ALA A 698 5.76 -8.44 26.29
CA ALA A 698 6.98 -8.95 26.90
C ALA A 698 7.49 -8.02 28.01
N MET A 699 7.44 -6.71 27.79
CA MET A 699 7.77 -5.70 28.79
C MET A 699 6.85 -5.83 30.01
N ALA A 700 5.53 -5.86 29.81
CA ALA A 700 4.58 -6.03 30.91
C ALA A 700 4.75 -7.37 31.64
N ALA A 701 5.07 -8.45 30.91
CA ALA A 701 5.37 -9.75 31.49
C ALA A 701 6.63 -9.73 32.37
N THR A 702 7.71 -9.09 31.90
CA THR A 702 8.96 -8.97 32.65
C THR A 702 8.83 -8.03 33.85
N GLU A 703 8.02 -6.98 33.77
CA GLU A 703 7.62 -6.15 34.92
C GLU A 703 6.81 -6.95 35.95
N ALA A 704 5.93 -7.85 35.48
CA ALA A 704 5.20 -8.79 36.34
C ALA A 704 6.07 -9.94 36.87
N GLY A 705 7.35 -9.97 36.50
CA GLY A 705 8.34 -10.91 37.03
C GLY A 705 8.50 -12.20 36.23
N MET A 706 7.86 -12.33 35.07
CA MET A 706 8.04 -13.46 34.15
C MET A 706 9.23 -13.23 33.22
N VAL A 707 10.10 -14.22 33.03
CA VAL A 707 11.17 -14.15 32.01
C VAL A 707 10.62 -14.61 30.65
N VAL A 708 10.95 -13.94 29.55
CA VAL A 708 10.50 -14.34 28.20
C VAL A 708 11.69 -14.73 27.34
N PHE A 709 11.71 -15.96 26.82
CA PHE A 709 12.71 -16.49 25.88
C PHE A 709 12.07 -16.76 24.53
N ALA A 710 12.80 -16.48 23.45
CA ALA A 710 12.36 -16.80 22.10
C ALA A 710 13.48 -17.31 21.20
N ALA A 711 13.17 -18.31 20.37
CA ALA A 711 14.07 -18.81 19.33
C ALA A 711 14.43 -17.70 18.33
N ALA A 712 15.69 -17.62 17.90
CA ALA A 712 16.20 -16.53 17.07
C ALA A 712 16.05 -16.75 15.55
N GLY A 713 15.47 -17.89 15.13
CA GLY A 713 15.27 -18.25 13.74
C GLY A 713 16.25 -19.33 13.25
N ASP A 714 15.86 -20.02 12.18
CA ASP A 714 16.55 -21.21 11.66
C ASP A 714 16.97 -21.05 10.18
N LYS A 715 16.92 -19.82 9.68
CA LYS A 715 17.19 -19.47 8.27
C LYS A 715 18.34 -18.49 8.13
N ASP A 716 19.36 -18.69 8.94
CA ASP A 716 20.57 -17.88 8.95
C ASP A 716 20.24 -16.38 9.12
N SER A 717 21.19 -15.52 8.82
CA SER A 717 21.06 -14.06 8.98
C SER A 717 19.88 -13.41 8.24
N SER A 718 19.38 -13.98 7.13
CA SER A 718 18.24 -13.40 6.40
C SER A 718 16.88 -13.75 6.99
N ASP A 719 16.82 -14.78 7.84
CA ASP A 719 15.59 -15.38 8.32
C ASP A 719 14.57 -15.76 7.20
N GLY A 720 15.09 -16.05 6.00
CA GLY A 720 14.27 -16.31 4.81
C GLY A 720 13.62 -15.06 4.18
N GLY A 721 13.98 -13.86 4.67
CA GLY A 721 13.60 -12.56 4.14
C GLY A 721 14.34 -12.16 2.87
N GLY A 722 13.91 -11.07 2.25
CA GLY A 722 14.51 -10.55 0.99
C GLY A 722 15.84 -9.80 1.17
N SER A 723 16.26 -9.58 2.42
CA SER A 723 17.51 -8.93 2.82
C SER A 723 18.51 -9.97 3.31
N PRO A 724 19.83 -9.80 3.11
CA PRO A 724 20.83 -10.69 3.71
C PRO A 724 20.90 -10.60 5.24
N ALA A 725 20.20 -9.65 5.87
CA ALA A 725 20.08 -9.52 7.31
C ALA A 725 18.63 -9.10 7.69
N ASP A 726 17.92 -9.96 8.41
CA ASP A 726 16.56 -9.73 8.92
C ASP A 726 16.41 -10.52 10.23
N VAL A 727 16.27 -9.80 11.35
CA VAL A 727 16.19 -10.46 12.67
C VAL A 727 14.82 -11.07 12.87
N ASP A 728 14.74 -12.20 13.55
CA ASP A 728 13.47 -12.85 13.90
C ASP A 728 12.80 -12.20 15.12
N LEU A 729 11.48 -11.98 15.07
CA LEU A 729 10.67 -11.60 16.23
C LEU A 729 9.80 -12.78 16.67
N PRO A 730 9.69 -13.03 18.00
CA PRO A 730 9.96 -12.08 19.08
C PRO A 730 11.40 -12.01 19.61
N ALA A 731 12.37 -12.79 19.11
CA ALA A 731 13.73 -12.79 19.64
C ALA A 731 14.47 -11.44 19.54
N GLY A 732 14.16 -10.62 18.53
CA GLY A 732 14.67 -9.25 18.38
C GLY A 732 14.04 -8.22 19.31
N CYS A 733 12.93 -8.54 20.01
CA CYS A 733 12.30 -7.62 20.95
C CYS A 733 13.24 -7.34 22.16
N PRO A 734 13.41 -6.07 22.60
CA PRO A 734 14.29 -5.73 23.73
C PRO A 734 13.92 -6.42 25.05
N SER A 735 12.63 -6.66 25.31
CA SER A 735 12.15 -7.31 26.53
C SER A 735 12.19 -8.84 26.49
N VAL A 736 12.66 -9.43 25.39
CA VAL A 736 12.77 -10.87 25.18
C VAL A 736 14.24 -11.29 25.13
N VAL A 737 14.57 -12.43 25.73
CA VAL A 737 15.90 -13.04 25.59
C VAL A 737 15.92 -13.89 24.32
N GLY A 738 16.62 -13.43 23.29
CA GLY A 738 16.77 -14.13 22.01
C GLY A 738 17.76 -15.30 22.10
N CYS A 739 17.36 -16.45 21.58
CA CYS A 739 18.06 -17.73 21.71
C CYS A 739 18.55 -18.23 20.34
N GLY A 740 19.85 -18.09 20.08
CA GLY A 740 20.52 -18.59 18.87
C GLY A 740 21.09 -19.99 18.98
N GLY A 741 21.80 -20.41 17.94
CA GLY A 741 22.12 -21.81 17.69
C GLY A 741 23.60 -22.11 17.43
N THR A 742 24.06 -23.22 18.00
CA THR A 742 25.40 -23.77 17.79
C THR A 742 25.37 -25.21 17.27
N ARG A 743 26.46 -25.60 16.64
CA ARG A 743 26.81 -26.98 16.32
C ARG A 743 27.77 -27.50 17.38
N LYS A 744 27.40 -28.55 18.11
CA LYS A 744 28.20 -29.08 19.22
C LYS A 744 28.53 -30.55 19.07
N THR A 745 29.79 -30.82 18.77
CA THR A 745 30.35 -32.17 18.90
C THR A 745 30.80 -32.41 20.35
N ARG A 746 31.22 -33.64 20.67
CA ARG A 746 31.79 -33.93 22.00
C ARG A 746 33.12 -33.19 22.31
N GLY A 747 33.75 -32.54 21.32
CA GLY A 747 35.04 -31.84 21.48
C GLY A 747 35.08 -30.37 21.05
N THR A 748 34.15 -29.92 20.21
CA THR A 748 34.13 -28.54 19.66
C THR A 748 32.71 -28.00 19.58
N GLU A 749 32.59 -26.68 19.62
CA GLU A 749 31.33 -25.97 19.45
C GLU A 749 31.55 -24.73 18.57
N THR A 750 30.71 -24.58 17.54
CA THR A 750 30.79 -23.51 16.52
C THR A 750 29.40 -22.97 16.24
N VAL A 751 29.29 -21.87 15.48
CA VAL A 751 28.00 -21.42 14.93
C VAL A 751 27.34 -22.58 14.18
N TRP A 752 26.02 -22.74 14.36
CA TRP A 752 25.24 -23.65 13.52
C TRP A 752 24.95 -22.98 12.18
N ASN A 753 25.46 -23.58 11.10
CA ASN A 753 25.17 -23.21 9.72
C ASN A 753 25.51 -24.38 8.79
N ASP A 754 24.47 -24.95 8.20
CA ASP A 754 24.56 -26.12 7.32
C ASP A 754 24.79 -25.74 5.85
N ARG A 755 24.72 -24.43 5.53
CA ARG A 755 25.00 -23.85 4.21
C ARG A 755 25.87 -22.58 4.32
N PRO A 756 27.16 -22.70 4.73
CA PRO A 756 28.03 -21.54 4.94
C PRO A 756 28.09 -20.59 3.74
N GLY A 757 27.95 -19.28 4.00
CA GLY A 757 27.92 -18.23 2.99
C GLY A 757 26.58 -18.03 2.26
N ASP A 758 25.53 -18.78 2.61
CA ASP A 758 24.15 -18.55 2.16
C ASP A 758 23.35 -17.85 3.28
N PRO A 759 23.00 -16.56 3.14
CA PRO A 759 22.21 -15.85 4.15
C PRO A 759 20.81 -16.43 4.37
N ALA A 760 20.27 -17.21 3.42
CA ALA A 760 18.99 -17.93 3.52
C ALA A 760 19.20 -19.45 3.67
N GLY A 761 20.31 -19.81 4.32
CA GLY A 761 20.74 -21.16 4.64
C GLY A 761 19.83 -21.89 5.64
N ASP A 762 20.35 -22.97 6.22
CA ASP A 762 19.74 -23.62 7.38
C ASP A 762 20.75 -23.47 8.51
N GLY A 763 20.46 -22.61 9.48
CA GLY A 763 21.45 -22.13 10.43
C GLY A 763 20.85 -21.11 11.38
N THR A 764 21.60 -20.71 12.41
CA THR A 764 21.09 -19.80 13.44
C THR A 764 20.74 -18.43 12.86
N GLY A 765 19.52 -17.97 13.13
CA GLY A 765 19.17 -16.58 12.96
C GLY A 765 20.03 -15.69 13.86
N GLY A 766 20.23 -14.45 13.41
CA GLY A 766 21.03 -13.48 14.14
C GLY A 766 21.49 -12.32 13.26
N GLY A 767 21.55 -11.13 13.86
CA GLY A 767 21.79 -9.88 13.18
C GLY A 767 21.56 -8.68 14.09
N PHE A 768 21.30 -7.53 13.46
CA PHE A 768 20.90 -6.31 14.16
C PHE A 768 19.51 -5.92 13.69
N SER A 769 18.62 -5.71 14.66
CA SER A 769 17.26 -5.25 14.44
C SER A 769 17.25 -3.96 13.64
N ARG A 770 16.28 -3.81 12.73
CA ARG A 770 15.98 -2.54 12.06
C ARG A 770 14.85 -1.78 12.76
N LEU A 771 14.12 -2.45 13.64
CA LEU A 771 12.94 -1.92 14.32
C LEU A 771 13.28 -1.37 15.70
N PHE A 772 14.19 -2.05 16.41
CA PHE A 772 14.59 -1.68 17.75
C PHE A 772 16.00 -1.08 17.74
N PRO A 773 16.22 0.08 18.36
CA PRO A 773 17.55 0.67 18.47
C PRO A 773 18.46 -0.22 19.32
N MET A 774 19.77 -0.03 19.17
CA MET A 774 20.78 -0.66 20.01
C MET A 774 20.48 -0.34 21.48
N GLN A 775 20.54 -1.35 22.36
CA GLN A 775 20.18 -1.19 23.75
C GLN A 775 21.42 -0.87 24.59
N ASP A 776 21.30 0.06 25.55
CA ASP A 776 22.43 0.50 26.40
C ASP A 776 23.05 -0.65 27.20
N TRP A 777 22.25 -1.66 27.55
CA TRP A 777 22.69 -2.84 28.27
C TRP A 777 23.42 -3.87 27.40
N GLN A 778 23.44 -3.72 26.06
CA GLN A 778 24.27 -4.54 25.15
C GLN A 778 25.72 -4.04 25.10
N ALA A 779 26.26 -3.69 26.27
CA ALA A 779 27.63 -3.22 26.41
C ALA A 779 28.62 -4.30 25.96
N GLY A 780 29.52 -3.93 25.05
CA GLY A 780 30.54 -4.84 24.49
C GLY A 780 30.09 -5.60 23.23
N ALA A 781 28.84 -5.45 22.79
CA ALA A 781 28.43 -5.90 21.47
C ALA A 781 29.10 -5.08 20.35
N PRO A 782 29.30 -5.67 19.16
CA PRO A 782 29.75 -4.94 17.98
C PRO A 782 28.77 -3.81 17.64
N MET A 783 29.31 -2.68 17.16
CA MET A 783 28.49 -1.58 16.67
C MET A 783 27.65 -2.04 15.47
N GLY A 784 26.35 -1.80 15.53
CA GLY A 784 25.41 -2.10 14.45
C GLY A 784 24.22 -1.13 14.44
N PRO A 785 23.31 -1.27 13.46
CA PRO A 785 22.22 -0.32 13.23
C PRO A 785 21.08 -0.37 14.27
N GLY A 786 21.01 -1.42 15.10
CA GLY A 786 19.95 -1.60 16.10
C GLY A 786 20.27 -2.73 17.10
N ARG A 787 19.25 -3.21 17.83
CA ARG A 787 19.38 -4.26 18.86
C ARG A 787 20.01 -5.53 18.28
N LEU A 788 21.13 -5.99 18.84
CA LEU A 788 21.78 -7.22 18.40
C LEU A 788 20.96 -8.42 18.86
N ALA A 789 20.59 -9.36 17.99
CA ALA A 789 20.04 -10.66 18.36
C ALA A 789 20.89 -11.78 17.72
N PRO A 790 21.02 -12.97 18.32
CA PRO A 790 20.46 -13.39 19.62
C PRO A 790 21.20 -12.80 20.83
N ASP A 791 20.68 -13.02 22.04
CA ASP A 791 21.38 -12.70 23.31
C ASP A 791 22.28 -13.84 23.78
N VAL A 792 21.80 -15.08 23.63
CA VAL A 792 22.47 -16.29 24.09
C VAL A 792 22.34 -17.38 23.03
N ALA A 793 23.14 -18.43 23.10
CA ALA A 793 23.01 -19.58 22.20
C ALA A 793 23.10 -20.92 22.94
N ALA A 794 22.70 -22.00 22.27
CA ALA A 794 22.99 -23.38 22.66
C ALA A 794 22.88 -24.30 21.42
N VAL A 795 23.05 -25.60 21.58
CA VAL A 795 22.93 -26.57 20.49
C VAL A 795 21.61 -26.38 19.76
N ALA A 796 21.70 -26.27 18.43
CA ALA A 796 20.58 -26.14 17.51
C ALA A 796 20.83 -26.90 16.20
N ASP A 797 22.07 -27.28 15.87
CA ASP A 797 22.33 -28.08 14.67
C ASP A 797 21.62 -29.45 14.75
N PRO A 798 20.74 -29.80 13.80
CA PRO A 798 20.06 -31.10 13.71
C PRO A 798 20.97 -32.32 13.71
N GLU A 799 22.16 -32.23 13.10
CA GLU A 799 23.14 -33.33 13.12
C GLU A 799 23.67 -33.60 14.52
N THR A 800 23.71 -32.56 15.36
CA THR A 800 24.09 -32.67 16.77
C THR A 800 22.89 -32.40 17.68
N GLY A 801 21.66 -32.62 17.22
CA GLY A 801 20.46 -32.16 17.89
C GLY A 801 20.06 -32.95 19.13
N TYR A 802 18.81 -32.76 19.56
CA TYR A 802 18.20 -33.35 20.73
C TYR A 802 17.47 -34.63 20.36
N GLU A 803 17.69 -35.70 21.11
CA GLU A 803 16.84 -36.88 21.03
C GLU A 803 15.47 -36.53 21.62
N VAL A 804 14.40 -36.76 20.87
CA VAL A 804 13.00 -36.52 21.28
C VAL A 804 12.09 -37.67 20.84
N VAL A 805 10.87 -37.70 21.37
CA VAL A 805 9.81 -38.63 20.94
C VAL A 805 8.67 -37.84 20.30
N VAL A 806 8.31 -38.16 19.06
CA VAL A 806 7.22 -37.50 18.34
C VAL A 806 6.34 -38.59 17.71
N ARG A 807 5.06 -38.63 18.09
CA ARG A 807 4.07 -39.61 17.60
C ARG A 807 4.53 -41.06 17.77
N GLY A 808 5.19 -41.36 18.89
CA GLY A 808 5.75 -42.67 19.21
C GLY A 808 7.13 -42.97 18.61
N ASP A 809 7.63 -42.14 17.69
CA ASP A 809 8.93 -42.33 17.06
C ASP A 809 10.03 -41.59 17.82
N ARG A 810 11.14 -42.27 18.08
CA ARG A 810 12.37 -41.63 18.58
C ARG A 810 13.08 -40.98 17.41
N THR A 811 13.22 -39.66 17.44
CA THR A 811 13.85 -38.88 16.37
C THR A 811 14.87 -37.90 16.97
N VAL A 812 15.65 -37.26 16.10
CA VAL A 812 16.63 -36.24 16.47
C VAL A 812 16.24 -34.94 15.80
N VAL A 813 16.24 -33.89 16.61
CA VAL A 813 15.64 -32.62 16.27
C VAL A 813 16.58 -31.48 16.66
N GLY A 814 16.76 -30.49 15.79
CA GLY A 814 17.54 -29.28 16.02
C GLY A 814 16.67 -28.01 16.01
N GLY A 815 17.19 -26.93 15.44
CA GLY A 815 16.58 -25.60 15.46
C GLY A 815 16.88 -24.81 16.73
N THR A 816 16.90 -23.48 16.60
CA THR A 816 16.90 -22.55 17.73
C THR A 816 15.65 -22.72 18.61
N SER A 817 14.61 -23.32 18.06
CA SER A 817 13.46 -23.90 18.77
C SER A 817 13.83 -24.72 19.99
N ALA A 818 14.95 -25.47 19.99
CA ALA A 818 15.35 -26.26 21.15
C ALA A 818 16.04 -25.45 22.26
N VAL A 819 16.45 -24.21 21.96
CA VAL A 819 17.29 -23.39 22.85
C VAL A 819 16.43 -22.57 23.81
N ALA A 820 15.34 -21.98 23.33
CA ALA A 820 14.36 -21.29 24.19
C ALA A 820 13.81 -22.17 25.34
N PRO A 821 13.31 -23.40 25.10
CA PRO A 821 12.82 -24.28 26.16
C PRO A 821 13.94 -24.77 27.08
N LEU A 822 15.16 -24.96 26.58
CA LEU A 822 16.32 -25.32 27.41
C LEU A 822 16.58 -24.25 28.49
N TYR A 823 16.66 -22.98 28.08
CA TYR A 823 16.79 -21.86 29.02
C TYR A 823 15.54 -21.68 29.89
N ALA A 824 14.34 -21.88 29.35
CA ALA A 824 13.11 -21.78 30.14
C ALA A 824 13.08 -22.77 31.30
N GLY A 825 13.54 -24.01 31.06
CA GLY A 825 13.71 -25.03 32.11
C GLY A 825 14.69 -24.61 33.21
N LEU A 826 15.81 -23.97 32.85
CA LEU A 826 16.76 -23.42 33.83
C LEU A 826 16.15 -22.30 34.67
N PHE A 827 15.51 -21.34 34.01
CA PHE A 827 15.05 -20.14 34.69
C PHE A 827 13.83 -20.40 35.57
N ALA A 828 12.98 -21.35 35.20
CA ALA A 828 11.90 -21.80 36.07
C ALA A 828 12.42 -22.58 37.29
N ALA A 829 13.58 -23.22 37.19
CA ALA A 829 14.20 -23.95 38.29
C ALA A 829 14.63 -23.05 39.47
N PHE A 830 14.76 -21.73 39.29
CA PHE A 830 14.98 -20.80 40.40
C PHE A 830 13.76 -20.66 41.32
N GLY A 831 12.55 -21.04 40.87
CA GLY A 831 11.35 -21.06 41.72
C GLY A 831 10.82 -19.69 42.13
N ARG A 832 11.25 -18.62 41.44
CA ARG A 832 10.86 -17.24 41.77
C ARG A 832 10.75 -16.39 40.52
N LYS A 833 9.95 -15.33 40.61
CA LYS A 833 9.82 -14.28 39.61
C LYS A 833 11.15 -13.52 39.46
N LEU A 834 11.80 -13.66 38.31
CA LEU A 834 13.07 -12.98 38.01
C LEU A 834 12.88 -11.72 37.15
N GLY A 835 11.80 -11.63 36.38
CA GLY A 835 11.48 -10.49 35.52
C GLY A 835 12.50 -10.27 34.41
N PHE A 836 12.87 -9.01 34.20
CA PHE A 836 13.82 -8.64 33.15
C PHE A 836 15.26 -9.05 33.53
N VAL A 837 15.77 -10.11 32.90
CA VAL A 837 17.11 -10.68 33.19
C VAL A 837 18.18 -10.30 32.18
N THR A 838 17.80 -9.79 31.01
CA THR A 838 18.66 -9.62 29.84
C THR A 838 19.87 -8.74 30.14
N SER A 839 19.67 -7.59 30.78
CA SER A 839 20.77 -6.68 31.17
C SER A 839 21.79 -7.33 32.10
N ARG A 840 21.34 -8.21 33.00
CA ARG A 840 22.21 -8.93 33.92
C ARG A 840 23.03 -10.00 33.21
N LEU A 841 22.45 -10.69 32.21
CA LEU A 841 23.19 -11.64 31.39
C LEU A 841 24.29 -10.93 30.60
N TRP A 842 23.97 -9.83 29.92
CA TRP A 842 24.92 -9.04 29.14
C TRP A 842 26.06 -8.46 29.97
N SER A 843 25.77 -8.04 31.20
CA SER A 843 26.80 -7.56 32.14
C SER A 843 27.73 -8.68 32.65
N ASN A 844 27.45 -9.95 32.33
CA ASN A 844 28.16 -11.12 32.85
C ASN A 844 28.54 -12.12 31.75
N HIS A 845 29.13 -11.63 30.64
CA HIS A 845 29.63 -12.45 29.53
C HIS A 845 30.46 -13.69 29.92
N LEU A 846 31.18 -13.69 31.05
CA LEU A 846 31.94 -14.84 31.54
C LEU A 846 31.09 -16.00 32.08
N ALA A 847 29.78 -15.80 32.20
CA ALA A 847 28.80 -16.86 32.46
C ALA A 847 28.51 -17.70 31.20
N PHE A 848 29.12 -17.35 30.07
CA PHE A 848 28.97 -18.03 28.79
C PHE A 848 30.33 -18.48 28.26
N THR A 849 30.30 -19.53 27.45
CA THR A 849 31.44 -19.95 26.62
C THR A 849 31.32 -19.26 25.27
N ASP A 850 32.29 -18.39 24.99
CA ASP A 850 32.38 -17.60 23.76
C ASP A 850 32.56 -18.49 22.53
N ILE A 851 31.73 -18.29 21.50
CA ILE A 851 31.76 -19.06 20.26
C ILE A 851 32.41 -18.19 19.19
N THR A 852 33.66 -18.50 18.85
CA THR A 852 34.48 -17.59 18.04
C THR A 852 34.68 -18.05 16.59
N ALA A 853 33.93 -19.07 16.15
CA ALA A 853 34.14 -19.73 14.87
C ALA A 853 32.83 -20.14 14.19
N GLY A 854 32.73 -19.82 12.90
CA GLY A 854 31.55 -20.03 12.07
C GLY A 854 30.91 -18.70 11.64
N ASP A 855 29.87 -18.79 10.83
CA ASP A 855 29.07 -17.68 10.32
C ASP A 855 27.62 -18.15 10.16
N ASN A 856 26.67 -17.22 10.08
CA ASN A 856 25.28 -17.50 9.74
C ASN A 856 24.91 -16.90 8.37
N GLY A 857 25.82 -17.04 7.40
CA GLY A 857 25.66 -16.49 6.05
C GLY A 857 26.23 -15.07 5.91
N TYR A 858 25.64 -14.07 6.59
CA TYR A 858 26.07 -12.67 6.50
C TYR A 858 26.99 -12.24 7.65
N PHE A 859 26.70 -12.66 8.88
CA PHE A 859 27.52 -12.33 10.05
C PHE A 859 28.47 -13.47 10.40
N ARG A 860 29.56 -13.12 11.09
CA ARG A 860 30.60 -14.08 11.47
C ARG A 860 30.87 -14.00 12.96
N ALA A 861 30.98 -15.16 13.59
CA ALA A 861 31.40 -15.28 14.98
C ALA A 861 32.81 -14.72 15.22
N ARG A 862 33.01 -14.09 16.37
CA ARG A 862 34.27 -13.42 16.76
C ARG A 862 34.51 -13.59 18.26
N VAL A 863 35.63 -13.05 18.75
CA VAL A 863 35.87 -12.99 20.19
C VAL A 863 34.95 -11.93 20.79
N GLY A 864 34.21 -12.29 21.84
CA GLY A 864 33.20 -11.46 22.48
C GLY A 864 31.84 -11.57 21.79
N PRO A 865 30.84 -10.79 22.24
CA PRO A 865 29.48 -10.93 21.73
C PRO A 865 29.40 -10.74 20.22
N ASP A 866 28.59 -11.55 19.54
CA ASP A 866 28.45 -11.47 18.09
C ASP A 866 27.02 -11.74 17.60
N ALA A 867 26.76 -11.33 16.35
CA ALA A 867 25.45 -11.44 15.71
C ALA A 867 25.12 -12.87 15.22
N CYS A 868 25.86 -13.89 15.65
CA CYS A 868 25.53 -15.30 15.39
C CYS A 868 25.08 -15.99 16.67
N THR A 869 25.79 -15.75 17.79
CA THR A 869 25.61 -16.51 19.04
C THR A 869 25.45 -15.64 20.29
N GLY A 870 25.37 -14.32 20.12
CA GLY A 870 25.21 -13.39 21.24
C GLY A 870 26.38 -13.50 22.21
N LEU A 871 26.07 -13.68 23.49
CA LEU A 871 27.06 -13.91 24.56
C LEU A 871 27.74 -15.28 24.48
N GLY A 872 27.22 -16.21 23.66
CA GLY A 872 27.69 -17.59 23.56
C GLY A 872 26.81 -18.59 24.30
N VAL A 873 27.37 -19.77 24.62
CA VAL A 873 26.62 -20.91 25.21
C VAL A 873 26.72 -20.96 26.74
N PRO A 874 25.71 -21.49 27.46
CA PRO A 874 25.64 -21.30 28.90
C PRO A 874 26.72 -22.08 29.64
N ILE A 875 27.27 -21.45 30.68
CA ILE A 875 27.97 -22.15 31.76
C ILE A 875 27.00 -22.18 32.95
N GLY A 876 26.19 -23.24 33.02
CA GLY A 876 24.96 -23.29 33.82
C GLY A 876 25.14 -22.94 35.29
N ASP A 877 26.17 -23.44 35.95
CA ASP A 877 26.48 -23.12 37.35
C ASP A 877 26.92 -21.66 37.58
N LYS A 878 27.52 -21.01 36.59
CA LYS A 878 27.78 -19.56 36.65
C LYS A 878 26.51 -18.76 36.48
N ILE A 879 25.62 -19.15 35.56
CA ILE A 879 24.29 -18.54 35.41
C ILE A 879 23.51 -18.71 36.72
N ALA A 880 23.53 -19.90 37.33
CA ALA A 880 22.92 -20.14 38.63
C ALA A 880 23.46 -19.19 39.70
N ALA A 881 24.78 -19.03 39.80
CA ALA A 881 25.38 -18.10 40.75
C ALA A 881 24.93 -16.64 40.56
N LEU A 882 24.55 -16.23 39.35
CA LEU A 882 23.95 -14.92 39.13
C LEU A 882 22.57 -14.84 39.82
N PHE A 883 21.69 -15.83 39.63
CA PHE A 883 20.29 -15.71 40.05
C PHE A 883 19.92 -16.45 41.35
N GLU A 884 20.83 -17.22 41.96
CA GLU A 884 20.66 -17.77 43.32
C GLU A 884 21.01 -16.77 44.42
N ALA A 885 21.94 -15.86 44.16
CA ALA A 885 22.27 -14.82 45.12
C ALA A 885 21.04 -13.93 45.35
N PRO A 886 20.66 -13.63 46.61
CA PRO A 886 19.64 -12.62 46.87
C PRO A 886 20.02 -11.36 46.10
N ALA A 887 19.03 -10.75 45.45
CA ALA A 887 19.23 -9.55 44.63
C ALA A 887 20.18 -8.62 45.38
N MET A 888 21.18 -8.06 44.69
CA MET A 888 22.25 -7.31 45.34
C MET A 888 21.71 -6.20 46.29
N ALA A 889 20.47 -5.75 46.09
CA ALA A 889 19.68 -4.93 47.01
C ALA A 889 19.48 -5.53 48.43
N GLU A 890 19.17 -6.83 48.57
CA GLU A 890 19.05 -7.51 49.88
C GLU A 890 20.43 -7.78 50.51
N ALA A 891 21.44 -8.09 49.69
CA ALA A 891 22.82 -8.24 50.16
C ALA A 891 23.46 -6.90 50.56
N LEU A 892 23.09 -5.79 49.91
CA LEU A 892 23.48 -4.42 50.25
C LEU A 892 22.72 -3.93 51.49
N ALA A 893 21.45 -4.28 51.65
CA ALA A 893 20.70 -4.02 52.88
C ALA A 893 21.29 -4.77 54.09
N ALA A 894 21.80 -6.00 53.89
CA ALA A 894 22.51 -6.76 54.93
C ALA A 894 23.96 -6.28 55.18
N ARG A 895 24.57 -5.57 54.22
CA ARG A 895 25.93 -4.99 54.33
C ARG A 895 25.96 -3.52 54.76
N ALA A 896 24.80 -2.86 54.85
CA ALA A 896 24.71 -1.49 55.35
C ALA A 896 25.23 -1.34 56.80
N ASP A 897 25.35 -2.44 57.54
CA ASP A 897 25.93 -2.49 58.89
C ASP A 897 27.45 -2.78 58.93
N GLU A 898 28.11 -3.02 57.78
CA GLU A 898 29.56 -3.25 57.71
C GLU A 898 30.27 -2.11 56.96
N ALA A 899 30.93 -1.23 57.72
CA ALA A 899 31.75 -0.16 57.17
C ALA A 899 32.92 -0.69 56.32
N PRO A 900 33.19 -0.14 55.12
CA PRO A 900 34.36 -0.52 54.34
C PRO A 900 35.67 -0.10 55.05
N ALA A 901 36.68 -0.97 55.01
CA ALA A 901 37.99 -0.70 55.60
C ALA A 901 38.71 0.44 54.84
N MET A 902 38.87 1.59 55.50
CA MET A 902 39.56 2.77 54.96
C MET A 902 41.07 2.73 55.24
N PRO A 903 41.92 3.26 54.34
CA PRO A 903 43.35 3.48 54.62
C PRO A 903 43.54 4.43 55.80
N ARG A 904 44.49 4.15 56.70
CA ARG A 904 44.76 5.01 57.87
C ARG A 904 45.20 6.43 57.44
N GLY A 905 44.47 7.45 57.89
CA GLY A 905 44.88 8.87 57.81
C GLY A 905 44.02 9.79 56.94
N PHE A 906 42.88 9.34 56.42
CA PHE A 906 41.98 10.18 55.62
C PHE A 906 40.90 10.84 56.49
N SER A 907 40.74 12.18 56.39
CA SER A 907 39.61 12.93 56.96
C SER A 907 38.96 13.78 55.85
N GLY A 908 37.63 13.75 55.77
CA GLY A 908 36.85 14.44 54.74
C GLY A 908 35.57 13.72 54.35
N ARG A 909 34.75 14.37 53.51
CA ARG A 909 33.50 13.80 52.99
C ARG A 909 33.79 12.79 51.89
N VAL A 910 33.38 11.54 52.08
CA VAL A 910 33.44 10.50 51.06
C VAL A 910 32.06 10.39 50.42
N VAL A 911 32.02 10.45 49.10
CA VAL A 911 30.82 10.22 48.28
C VAL A 911 31.07 9.00 47.41
N VAL A 912 30.20 8.00 47.50
CA VAL A 912 30.21 6.81 46.65
C VAL A 912 28.98 6.90 45.76
N GLU A 913 29.20 7.01 44.45
CA GLU A 913 28.16 6.95 43.42
C GLU A 913 28.14 5.55 42.81
N TYR A 914 26.96 4.96 42.75
CA TYR A 914 26.69 3.67 42.12
C TYR A 914 26.21 3.88 40.68
N CYS A 915 26.41 2.87 39.83
CA CYS A 915 26.09 2.95 38.40
C CYS A 915 24.60 3.19 38.09
N ASP A 916 23.72 2.99 39.06
CA ASP A 916 22.28 3.28 38.98
C ASP A 916 21.93 4.72 39.40
N GLY A 917 22.94 5.56 39.66
CA GLY A 917 22.76 6.96 40.05
C GLY A 917 22.49 7.17 41.55
N ALA A 918 22.44 6.12 42.36
CA ALA A 918 22.36 6.26 43.81
C ALA A 918 23.69 6.79 44.37
N ALA A 919 23.61 7.77 45.27
CA ALA A 919 24.79 8.34 45.94
C ALA A 919 24.68 8.19 47.45
N PHE A 920 25.73 7.66 48.06
CA PHE A 920 25.90 7.60 49.52
C PHE A 920 27.01 8.57 49.94
N SER A 921 26.74 9.42 50.93
CA SER A 921 27.75 10.33 51.48
C SER A 921 27.91 10.16 52.99
N MET A 922 29.15 10.06 53.48
CA MET A 922 29.48 10.12 54.90
C MET A 922 30.64 11.07 55.19
N GLU A 923 30.60 11.72 56.35
CA GLU A 923 31.72 12.48 56.92
C GLU A 923 32.61 11.52 57.72
N VAL A 924 33.89 11.45 57.37
CA VAL A 924 34.87 10.63 58.11
C VAL A 924 35.86 11.56 58.82
N GLY A 925 35.86 11.49 60.15
CA GLY A 925 36.68 12.32 61.05
C GLY A 925 38.07 11.76 61.34
#